data_AF-A0AAD4MMX7-F1
#
_entry.id   AF-A0AAD4MMX7-F1
#
_cell.length_a   1.000
_cell.length_b   1.000
_cell.length_c   1.000
_cell.angle_alpha   90.00
_cell.angle_beta   90.00
_cell.angle_gamma   90.00
#
_symmetry.space_group_name_H-M   'P 1'
#
loop_
_entity.id
_entity.type
_entity.pdbx_description
1 polymer ?
#
loop_
_entity_poly.entity_id
_entity_poly.type
_entity_poly.pdbx_seq_one_letter_code
_entity_poly.pdbx_strand_id
1 'polypeptide(L)'
;MTNEFEVLAQDDADWSVSNRNRPRKFFWMRRIFPQVVVIGLILFIPVIYHHRNQQNQPEMLKQTAENDVSNAITDKNVPSFYCFPVSGETSPTMVQLFNDLHCSHVVYGFSSVYRGNLVLSNTPSKEFLESVSKAKVKTIFGVRDLQSQQFLTYEGWHTRIARDIVRYAHNMSYDGIFFDPEHLHMASEVFKNFMKKLIVEIDAVADENRRLFVVLGLGARFAPMVNKHLANMSNSYDAIYLWMRDVPSVANFREGSYVDPLESTTEVHEKDTISYNAEILANAGIERQKIIIGLTAWGRKYHGHQMGHGKLGAYDGTLPFTEIRWINRHIFGGVGFENLEVDDNQGICGHGSYPLHRSAWLYMIKSVRPVEELKELKELEKFVIEVNSVNGSWRAKFDPENVLTYAKIQGGSIWSDTELKSLPHGLKHTLESIPSEFDARTIWPKCSTIGAVQNQGACNSCWAVASTSVMSDRFCIARGTVVTLCNASKPYLAFGYYESTGIVTTQCLPYPVPPCNFNKEKKQPNLPFCGNTLAKPDRCKHECLFPKQINWNTDKRLGRAVYRVEGPEEIQKEMIVNGPVMAGLDVSKEFALYERGLLPLPLEGEKKYAHAIKLIGWSQIQTNGETVKYWIGVNSFGSTWGEDGLVKIRWTAIRKIVLASLPVLT
;
A
#
# COMPACT_ATOMS: atom_id res chain seq x y z
N MET A 1 23.24 7.57 -54.31
CA MET A 1 23.47 7.32 -55.75
C MET A 1 24.23 6.00 -55.81
N THR A 2 23.74 4.88 -56.33
CA THR A 2 22.68 4.50 -57.28
C THR A 2 22.32 3.04 -56.91
N ASN A 3 21.07 2.65 -56.61
CA ASN A 3 19.95 2.34 -57.51
C ASN A 3 20.30 1.54 -58.76
N GLU A 4 19.61 0.39 -58.91
CA GLU A 4 18.95 -0.18 -60.11
C GLU A 4 19.02 -1.72 -60.06
N PHE A 5 18.11 -2.52 -60.61
CA PHE A 5 16.66 -2.50 -60.88
C PHE A 5 16.34 -3.95 -61.38
N GLU A 6 15.07 -4.34 -61.37
CA GLU A 6 14.42 -5.23 -62.35
C GLU A 6 14.35 -6.78 -62.25
N VAL A 7 13.16 -7.24 -61.82
CA VAL A 7 12.13 -8.09 -62.49
C VAL A 7 12.52 -9.30 -63.39
N LEU A 8 11.94 -10.49 -63.11
CA LEU A 8 11.00 -11.28 -63.96
C LEU A 8 11.06 -12.82 -63.76
N ALA A 9 9.86 -13.43 -63.77
CA ALA A 9 9.43 -14.81 -64.14
C ALA A 9 8.37 -15.28 -63.12
N GLN A 10 7.04 -15.19 -63.35
CA GLN A 10 6.17 -15.79 -64.37
C GLN A 10 6.25 -17.33 -64.41
N ASP A 11 5.13 -17.98 -64.05
CA ASP A 11 4.71 -19.27 -64.58
C ASP A 11 3.17 -19.34 -64.65
N ASP A 12 2.72 -19.90 -65.76
CA ASP A 12 1.38 -19.90 -66.35
C ASP A 12 0.37 -20.85 -65.70
N ALA A 13 -0.93 -20.57 -65.86
CA ALA A 13 -1.90 -21.45 -66.54
C ALA A 13 -3.36 -20.94 -66.42
N ASP A 14 -3.80 -20.25 -67.48
CA ASP A 14 -4.91 -20.68 -68.35
C ASP A 14 -6.30 -21.05 -67.75
N TRP A 15 -7.31 -20.18 -67.95
CA TRP A 15 -8.39 -20.40 -68.93
C TRP A 15 -9.40 -19.24 -68.94
N SER A 16 -9.90 -18.96 -70.14
CA SER A 16 -10.72 -17.81 -70.52
C SER A 16 -12.22 -18.12 -70.60
N VAL A 17 -13.05 -17.06 -70.70
CA VAL A 17 -14.25 -16.90 -71.56
C VAL A 17 -15.43 -16.17 -70.86
N SER A 18 -15.55 -14.89 -71.23
CA SER A 18 -16.72 -14.13 -71.72
C SER A 18 -18.07 -14.04 -70.98
N ASN A 19 -18.45 -12.76 -70.77
CA ASN A 19 -19.69 -12.07 -71.18
C ASN A 19 -21.09 -12.38 -70.57
N ARG A 20 -21.67 -11.27 -70.07
CA ARG A 20 -23.05 -10.73 -70.25
C ARG A 20 -24.23 -11.19 -69.36
N ASN A 21 -24.94 -10.15 -68.90
CA ASN A 21 -26.39 -9.96 -68.76
C ASN A 21 -27.13 -10.23 -67.42
N ARG A 22 -27.68 -9.12 -66.89
CA ARG A 22 -28.86 -8.93 -66.02
C ARG A 22 -30.18 -9.53 -66.65
N PRO A 23 -31.40 -9.31 -66.10
CA PRO A 23 -32.00 -9.45 -64.75
C PRO A 23 -33.42 -10.11 -64.77
N ARG A 24 -34.16 -10.11 -63.62
CA ARG A 24 -35.65 -10.14 -63.37
C ARG A 24 -36.08 -11.33 -62.50
N LYS A 25 -36.72 -11.18 -61.32
CA LYS A 25 -37.98 -10.54 -60.83
C LYS A 25 -39.10 -11.59 -60.61
N PHE A 26 -39.98 -11.26 -59.63
CA PHE A 26 -41.36 -11.74 -59.35
C PHE A 26 -41.49 -12.87 -58.30
N PHE A 27 -42.42 -12.89 -57.33
CA PHE A 27 -43.43 -11.96 -56.77
C PHE A 27 -44.26 -12.68 -55.66
N TRP A 28 -45.13 -11.92 -54.96
CA TRP A 28 -46.30 -12.24 -54.10
C TRP A 28 -46.10 -12.03 -52.58
N MET A 29 -46.55 -10.90 -51.99
CA MET A 29 -47.93 -10.50 -51.54
C MET A 29 -48.45 -11.38 -50.38
N ARG A 30 -49.05 -10.89 -49.26
CA ARG A 30 -49.77 -9.64 -48.97
C ARG A 30 -50.07 -9.53 -47.44
N ARG A 31 -49.99 -8.29 -46.89
CA ARG A 31 -50.91 -7.57 -45.95
C ARG A 31 -51.31 -8.22 -44.58
N ILE A 32 -51.35 -7.53 -43.42
CA ILE A 32 -52.05 -6.28 -43.01
C ILE A 32 -51.41 -5.66 -41.72
N PHE A 33 -51.32 -4.32 -41.64
CA PHE A 33 -51.01 -3.42 -40.48
C PHE A 33 -52.30 -3.12 -39.64
N PRO A 34 -52.32 -2.58 -38.38
CA PRO A 34 -51.43 -1.52 -37.90
C PRO A 34 -51.02 -1.45 -36.39
N GLN A 35 -49.95 -0.68 -36.16
CA GLN A 35 -49.68 0.29 -35.07
C GLN A 35 -49.24 -0.13 -33.63
N VAL A 36 -47.97 0.25 -33.35
CA VAL A 36 -47.45 0.97 -32.16
C VAL A 36 -47.10 0.13 -30.91
N VAL A 37 -45.80 -0.15 -30.68
CA VAL A 37 -44.87 0.56 -29.77
C VAL A 37 -43.45 0.00 -29.96
N VAL A 38 -42.55 0.92 -30.33
CA VAL A 38 -41.08 0.99 -30.24
C VAL A 38 -40.34 -0.15 -29.49
N ILE A 39 -39.61 -0.99 -30.23
CA ILE A 39 -38.39 -1.68 -29.78
C ILE A 39 -37.38 -1.68 -30.94
N GLY A 40 -36.16 -1.20 -30.68
CA GLY A 40 -34.97 -1.52 -31.48
C GLY A 40 -34.35 -0.37 -32.27
N LEU A 41 -33.53 0.45 -31.62
CA LEU A 41 -32.41 1.18 -32.24
C LEU A 41 -31.35 1.45 -31.15
N ILE A 42 -30.62 0.39 -30.77
CA ILE A 42 -29.27 0.53 -30.21
C ILE A 42 -28.42 -0.38 -31.08
N LEU A 43 -27.77 0.21 -32.07
CA LEU A 43 -26.52 -0.21 -32.71
C LEU A 43 -26.27 0.85 -33.81
N PHE A 44 -25.06 1.42 -33.81
CA PHE A 44 -24.60 2.59 -34.58
C PHE A 44 -24.97 3.97 -34.01
N ILE A 45 -24.12 4.47 -33.10
CA ILE A 45 -23.33 5.73 -33.21
C ILE A 45 -22.29 5.68 -32.08
N PRO A 46 -21.00 5.49 -32.41
CA PRO A 46 -19.97 6.31 -31.77
C PRO A 46 -19.08 6.95 -32.85
N VAL A 47 -18.33 7.97 -32.45
CA VAL A 47 -17.52 8.89 -33.27
C VAL A 47 -18.32 10.14 -33.69
N ILE A 48 -17.77 11.31 -33.35
CA ILE A 48 -18.29 12.69 -33.56
C ILE A 48 -18.98 13.37 -32.33
N TYR A 49 -18.73 12.94 -31.09
CA TYR A 49 -19.04 13.79 -29.91
C TYR A 49 -17.87 14.04 -28.94
N HIS A 50 -16.66 13.60 -29.27
CA HIS A 50 -15.48 13.79 -28.40
C HIS A 50 -14.42 14.76 -28.96
N HIS A 51 -14.70 15.49 -30.05
CA HIS A 51 -13.68 16.30 -30.72
C HIS A 51 -13.93 17.81 -30.79
N ARG A 52 -14.94 18.35 -30.07
CA ARG A 52 -15.31 19.77 -30.20
C ARG A 52 -15.34 20.62 -28.92
N ASN A 53 -14.87 20.09 -27.77
CA ASN A 53 -14.82 20.86 -26.52
C ASN A 53 -13.43 20.97 -25.84
N GLN A 54 -12.34 20.62 -26.52
CA GLN A 54 -10.98 20.77 -25.96
C GLN A 54 -10.22 22.04 -26.38
N GLN A 55 -10.83 22.98 -27.11
CA GLN A 55 -10.12 24.16 -27.62
C GLN A 55 -10.33 25.47 -26.85
N ASN A 56 -11.10 25.50 -25.74
CA ASN A 56 -11.32 26.73 -24.96
C ASN A 56 -11.29 26.54 -23.43
N GLN A 57 -10.30 25.82 -22.91
CA GLN A 57 -9.94 25.93 -21.47
C GLN A 57 -8.42 25.90 -21.26
N PRO A 58 -7.72 27.05 -21.29
CA PRO A 58 -6.36 27.09 -20.74
C PRO A 58 -6.06 28.22 -19.73
N GLU A 59 -7.05 28.93 -19.16
CA GLU A 59 -6.73 30.03 -18.21
C GLU A 59 -7.49 30.04 -16.87
N MET A 60 -8.73 29.51 -16.78
CA MET A 60 -9.49 29.56 -15.52
C MET A 60 -9.22 28.41 -14.52
N LEU A 61 -8.53 27.34 -14.94
CA LEU A 61 -8.18 26.19 -14.08
C LEU A 61 -6.78 26.28 -13.44
N LYS A 62 -5.95 27.25 -13.84
CA LYS A 62 -4.62 27.46 -13.24
C LYS A 62 -4.71 28.23 -11.91
N GLN A 63 -5.51 29.30 -11.84
CA GLN A 63 -5.53 30.19 -10.68
C GLN A 63 -6.31 29.68 -9.44
N THR A 64 -7.30 28.81 -9.62
CA THR A 64 -8.11 28.31 -8.48
C THR A 64 -7.49 27.08 -7.81
N ALA A 65 -6.72 26.27 -8.54
CA ALA A 65 -6.00 25.13 -7.96
C ALA A 65 -4.69 25.54 -7.26
N GLU A 66 -4.02 26.61 -7.70
CA GLU A 66 -2.78 27.09 -7.08
C GLU A 66 -3.00 27.80 -5.74
N ASN A 67 -4.12 28.50 -5.57
CA ASN A 67 -4.41 29.27 -4.35
C ASN A 67 -4.93 28.44 -3.17
N ASP A 68 -5.62 27.31 -3.41
CA ASP A 68 -6.09 26.42 -2.33
C ASP A 68 -5.01 25.44 -1.86
N VAL A 69 -4.01 25.15 -2.69
CA VAL A 69 -2.89 24.24 -2.40
C VAL A 69 -1.76 24.95 -1.63
N SER A 70 -1.58 26.27 -1.81
CA SER A 70 -0.48 27.04 -1.22
C SER A 70 -0.58 27.25 0.29
N ASN A 71 -1.80 27.25 0.87
CA ASN A 71 -2.00 27.48 2.31
C ASN A 71 -1.81 26.23 3.18
N ALA A 72 -1.76 25.03 2.59
CA ALA A 72 -1.64 23.76 3.31
C ALA A 72 -0.24 23.10 3.19
N ILE A 73 0.60 23.59 2.28
CA ILE A 73 1.90 23.00 1.97
C ILE A 73 3.01 23.88 2.53
N THR A 74 3.63 23.46 3.63
CA THR A 74 4.93 24.00 4.04
C THR A 74 6.04 23.27 3.28
N ASP A 75 7.12 23.95 2.87
CA ASP A 75 8.29 23.38 2.17
C ASP A 75 8.83 22.07 2.79
N LYS A 76 8.66 21.86 4.11
CA LYS A 76 9.12 20.65 4.82
C LYS A 76 8.29 19.38 4.59
N ASN A 77 7.12 19.49 3.97
CA ASN A 77 6.17 18.38 3.80
C ASN A 77 5.98 17.95 2.35
N VAL A 78 6.68 18.58 1.41
CA VAL A 78 6.69 18.16 0.02
C VAL A 78 7.75 17.07 -0.15
N PRO A 79 7.41 15.94 -0.79
CA PRO A 79 8.39 14.93 -1.18
C PRO A 79 9.50 15.56 -2.03
N SER A 80 10.73 15.08 -1.86
CA SER A 80 11.86 15.59 -2.62
C SER A 80 11.71 15.27 -4.11
N PHE A 81 11.96 16.25 -4.95
CA PHE A 81 12.11 16.07 -6.39
C PHE A 81 13.58 16.16 -6.82
N TYR A 82 14.13 15.05 -7.32
CA TYR A 82 15.52 14.91 -7.76
C TYR A 82 15.62 15.02 -9.28
N CYS A 83 16.51 15.90 -9.74
CA CYS A 83 16.77 16.15 -11.15
C CYS A 83 18.24 15.85 -11.48
N PHE A 84 18.47 15.22 -12.64
CA PHE A 84 19.81 14.82 -13.09
C PHE A 84 20.13 15.47 -14.43
N PRO A 85 20.88 16.58 -14.47
CA PRO A 85 21.42 17.11 -15.72
C PRO A 85 22.56 16.22 -16.23
N VAL A 86 22.57 15.93 -17.53
CA VAL A 86 23.62 15.16 -18.22
C VAL A 86 24.77 16.08 -18.65
N SER A 87 24.49 17.34 -18.96
CA SER A 87 25.51 18.31 -19.34
C SER A 87 26.11 19.03 -18.12
N GLY A 88 27.41 19.29 -18.15
CA GLY A 88 28.05 20.28 -17.28
C GLY A 88 27.64 21.72 -17.61
N GLU A 89 26.45 21.92 -18.19
CA GLU A 89 25.96 23.22 -18.61
C GLU A 89 25.61 24.06 -17.38
N THR A 90 26.27 25.20 -17.29
CA THR A 90 26.19 26.12 -16.14
C THR A 90 25.58 27.46 -16.52
N SER A 91 24.59 27.46 -17.42
CA SER A 91 23.96 28.70 -17.90
C SER A 91 22.95 29.24 -16.88
N PRO A 92 22.77 30.58 -16.74
CA PRO A 92 21.73 31.15 -15.86
C PRO A 92 20.33 30.64 -16.17
N THR A 93 20.07 30.28 -17.43
CA THR A 93 18.84 29.64 -17.89
C THR A 93 18.59 28.27 -17.23
N MET A 94 19.64 27.53 -16.87
CA MET A 94 19.49 26.28 -16.12
C MET A 94 19.01 26.51 -14.68
N VAL A 95 19.47 27.57 -14.01
CA VAL A 95 18.99 27.92 -12.66
C VAL A 95 17.49 28.21 -12.69
N GLN A 96 17.05 28.97 -13.70
CA GLN A 96 15.63 29.24 -13.90
C GLN A 96 14.86 27.97 -14.25
N LEU A 97 15.41 27.11 -15.10
CA LEU A 97 14.80 25.82 -15.43
C LEU A 97 14.57 24.95 -14.19
N PHE A 98 15.53 24.84 -13.28
CA PHE A 98 15.36 24.06 -12.05
C PHE A 98 14.22 24.59 -11.18
N ASN A 99 14.06 25.90 -11.09
CA ASN A 99 12.92 26.52 -10.40
C ASN A 99 11.61 26.23 -11.12
N ASP A 100 11.57 26.37 -12.46
CA ASP A 100 10.38 26.15 -13.28
C ASP A 100 9.93 24.68 -13.27
N LEU A 101 10.85 23.75 -13.04
CA LEU A 101 10.60 22.32 -12.86
C LEU A 101 10.38 21.94 -11.38
N HIS A 102 10.57 22.88 -10.45
CA HIS A 102 10.50 22.67 -9.01
C HIS A 102 11.44 21.56 -8.51
N CYS A 103 12.63 21.45 -9.09
CA CYS A 103 13.66 20.55 -8.61
C CYS A 103 14.07 20.96 -7.18
N SER A 104 13.92 20.06 -6.22
CA SER A 104 14.41 20.29 -4.86
C SER A 104 15.89 19.93 -4.72
N HIS A 105 16.35 18.95 -5.48
CA HIS A 105 17.70 18.42 -5.48
C HIS A 105 18.19 18.28 -6.92
N VAL A 106 19.42 18.69 -7.19
CA VAL A 106 20.08 18.53 -8.49
C VAL A 106 21.39 17.80 -8.28
N VAL A 107 21.57 16.68 -8.99
CA VAL A 107 22.75 15.82 -8.88
C VAL A 107 23.68 16.07 -10.06
N TYR A 108 24.87 16.58 -9.80
CA TYR A 108 25.90 16.81 -10.82
C TYR A 108 27.00 15.76 -10.76
N GLY A 109 27.40 15.22 -11.90
CA GLY A 109 28.43 14.19 -12.00
C GLY A 109 28.18 13.27 -13.20
N PHE A 110 28.53 11.99 -13.17
CA PHE A 110 29.17 11.25 -12.08
C PHE A 110 30.69 11.25 -12.23
N SER A 111 31.38 11.79 -11.22
CA SER A 111 32.83 11.61 -11.08
C SER A 111 33.14 10.16 -10.67
N SER A 112 34.33 9.66 -10.97
CA SER A 112 34.70 8.26 -10.69
C SER A 112 35.98 8.17 -9.85
N VAL A 113 36.33 6.98 -9.35
CA VAL A 113 37.54 6.78 -8.54
C VAL A 113 38.46 5.79 -9.24
N TYR A 114 39.52 6.28 -9.86
CA TYR A 114 40.45 5.42 -10.59
C TYR A 114 41.78 5.26 -9.83
N ARG A 115 42.15 4.01 -9.53
CA ARG A 115 43.39 3.66 -8.78
C ARG A 115 43.53 4.45 -7.47
N GLY A 116 42.42 4.62 -6.77
CA GLY A 116 42.34 5.32 -5.49
C GLY A 116 42.52 6.84 -5.57
N ASN A 117 42.29 7.46 -6.74
CA ASN A 117 42.24 8.90 -6.93
C ASN A 117 40.88 9.31 -7.49
N LEU A 118 40.34 10.43 -7.03
CA LEU A 118 39.10 11.01 -7.54
C LEU A 118 39.34 11.61 -8.94
N VAL A 119 38.54 11.18 -9.91
CA VAL A 119 38.56 11.66 -11.30
C VAL A 119 37.25 12.42 -11.56
N LEU A 120 37.38 13.74 -11.66
CA LEU A 120 36.25 14.64 -11.83
C LEU A 120 35.66 14.55 -13.24
N SER A 121 34.33 14.58 -13.34
CA SER A 121 33.59 14.60 -14.61
C SER A 121 32.26 15.34 -14.43
N ASN A 122 31.91 16.18 -15.42
CA ASN A 122 30.67 16.94 -15.48
C ASN A 122 30.36 17.75 -14.20
N THR A 123 31.40 18.32 -13.59
CA THR A 123 31.28 19.15 -12.38
C THR A 123 31.20 20.64 -12.75
N PRO A 124 30.13 21.36 -12.36
CA PRO A 124 30.00 22.81 -12.57
C PRO A 124 31.02 23.63 -11.76
N SER A 125 31.13 24.93 -12.08
CA SER A 125 31.92 25.87 -11.29
C SER A 125 31.26 26.18 -9.94
N LYS A 126 32.07 26.63 -8.98
CA LYS A 126 31.60 27.02 -7.65
C LYS A 126 30.58 28.16 -7.71
N GLU A 127 30.82 29.15 -8.56
CA GLU A 127 29.94 30.33 -8.73
C GLU A 127 28.55 29.90 -9.22
N PHE A 128 28.51 28.92 -10.12
CA PHE A 128 27.25 28.37 -10.60
C PHE A 128 26.51 27.62 -9.49
N LEU A 129 27.19 26.75 -8.73
CA LEU A 129 26.59 26.03 -7.60
C LEU A 129 26.02 27.00 -6.54
N GLU A 130 26.73 28.09 -6.25
CA GLU A 130 26.23 29.14 -5.36
C GLU A 130 25.00 29.86 -5.91
N SER A 131 24.89 30.02 -7.24
CA SER A 131 23.70 30.57 -7.89
C SER A 131 22.48 29.65 -7.80
N VAL A 132 22.68 28.33 -7.92
CA VAL A 132 21.63 27.32 -7.72
C VAL A 132 21.19 27.27 -6.26
N SER A 133 22.13 27.34 -5.32
CA SER A 133 21.84 27.37 -3.89
C SER A 133 20.99 28.58 -3.48
N LYS A 134 21.24 29.76 -4.08
CA LYS A 134 20.41 30.97 -3.89
C LYS A 134 18.97 30.79 -4.37
N ALA A 135 18.74 29.91 -5.35
CA ALA A 135 17.42 29.51 -5.81
C ALA A 135 16.72 28.50 -4.87
N LYS A 136 17.31 28.20 -3.71
CA LYS A 136 16.83 27.22 -2.71
C LYS A 136 16.81 25.77 -3.22
N VAL A 137 17.58 25.47 -4.27
CA VAL A 137 17.76 24.12 -4.80
C VAL A 137 19.03 23.51 -4.20
N LYS A 138 18.93 22.27 -3.70
CA LYS A 138 20.07 21.55 -3.12
C LYS A 138 20.93 20.95 -4.22
N THR A 139 22.23 21.22 -4.18
CA THR A 139 23.20 20.69 -5.15
C THR A 139 23.93 19.50 -4.56
N ILE A 140 24.06 18.42 -5.33
CA ILE A 140 24.65 17.16 -4.86
C ILE A 140 25.79 16.74 -5.77
N PHE A 141 26.94 16.43 -5.19
CA PHE A 141 28.10 15.93 -5.91
C PHE A 141 27.99 14.41 -6.13
N GLY A 142 27.82 14.01 -7.39
CA GLY A 142 27.70 12.62 -7.82
C GLY A 142 29.05 11.93 -8.00
N VAL A 143 29.23 10.83 -7.27
CA VAL A 143 30.39 9.94 -7.36
C VAL A 143 29.90 8.52 -7.62
N ARG A 144 30.46 7.87 -8.65
CA ARG A 144 30.12 6.49 -9.02
C ARG A 144 31.32 5.57 -8.85
N ASP A 145 31.09 4.42 -8.21
CA ASP A 145 32.03 3.29 -8.25
C ASP A 145 31.67 2.39 -9.43
N LEU A 146 32.59 2.24 -10.37
CA LEU A 146 32.41 1.33 -11.50
C LEU A 146 33.03 -0.03 -11.13
N GLN A 147 32.41 -1.15 -11.55
CA GLN A 147 32.96 -2.51 -11.34
C GLN A 147 34.42 -2.66 -11.77
N SER A 148 34.86 -1.90 -12.79
CA SER A 148 36.22 -1.89 -13.29
C SER A 148 37.24 -1.18 -12.39
N GLN A 149 36.79 -0.45 -11.37
CA GLN A 149 37.62 0.44 -10.54
C GLN A 149 37.93 -0.13 -9.15
N GLN A 150 37.12 -1.08 -8.65
CA GLN A 150 37.37 -1.94 -7.49
C GLN A 150 37.83 -1.23 -6.20
N PHE A 151 37.65 0.08 -6.01
CA PHE A 151 38.24 0.74 -4.84
C PHE A 151 37.54 0.34 -3.54
N LEU A 152 36.27 -0.04 -3.60
CA LEU A 152 35.55 -0.65 -2.48
C LEU A 152 36.04 -2.07 -2.12
N THR A 153 37.00 -2.63 -2.87
CA THR A 153 37.65 -3.91 -2.51
C THR A 153 38.94 -3.72 -1.71
N TYR A 154 39.59 -2.55 -1.78
CA TYR A 154 40.89 -2.30 -1.14
C TYR A 154 40.80 -1.18 -0.10
N GLU A 155 40.79 -1.56 1.18
CA GLU A 155 40.59 -0.62 2.29
C GLU A 155 41.69 0.44 2.45
N GLY A 156 42.90 0.17 1.94
CA GLY A 156 44.06 1.06 2.09
C GLY A 156 43.87 2.44 1.46
N TRP A 157 42.94 2.59 0.51
CA TRP A 157 42.64 3.88 -0.12
C TRP A 157 41.43 4.59 0.48
N HIS A 158 40.61 3.91 1.28
CA HIS A 158 39.30 4.40 1.70
C HIS A 158 39.35 5.74 2.42
N THR A 159 40.28 5.91 3.36
CA THR A 159 40.41 7.17 4.11
C THR A 159 40.80 8.33 3.20
N ARG A 160 41.71 8.09 2.24
CA ARG A 160 42.12 9.11 1.26
C ARG A 160 40.96 9.46 0.32
N ILE A 161 40.31 8.45 -0.24
CA ILE A 161 39.18 8.64 -1.17
C ILE A 161 38.03 9.38 -0.49
N ALA A 162 37.64 8.96 0.73
CA ALA A 162 36.59 9.61 1.50
C ALA A 162 36.92 11.10 1.74
N ARG A 163 38.15 11.39 2.15
CA ARG A 163 38.63 12.76 2.34
C ARG A 163 38.60 13.57 1.06
N ASP A 164 39.08 13.01 -0.06
CA ASP A 164 39.16 13.74 -1.33
C ASP A 164 37.75 14.07 -1.86
N ILE A 165 36.80 13.14 -1.75
CA ILE A 165 35.38 13.35 -2.09
C ILE A 165 34.80 14.47 -1.22
N VAL A 166 34.96 14.37 0.11
CA VAL A 166 34.36 15.33 1.05
C VAL A 166 34.94 16.72 0.90
N ARG A 167 36.27 16.84 0.79
CA ARG A 167 36.93 18.13 0.60
C ARG A 167 36.54 18.79 -0.70
N TYR A 168 36.46 18.02 -1.79
CA TYR A 168 36.02 18.56 -3.07
C TYR A 168 34.58 19.07 -2.97
N ALA A 169 33.65 18.25 -2.47
CA ALA A 169 32.25 18.62 -2.32
C ALA A 169 32.07 19.88 -1.46
N HIS A 170 32.73 19.93 -0.30
CA HIS A 170 32.71 21.06 0.60
C HIS A 170 33.27 22.34 -0.04
N ASN A 171 34.46 22.26 -0.64
CA ASN A 171 35.14 23.43 -1.22
C ASN A 171 34.38 24.06 -2.39
N MET A 172 33.70 23.22 -3.18
CA MET A 172 32.86 23.61 -4.31
C MET A 172 31.47 24.10 -3.90
N SER A 173 31.16 24.13 -2.60
CA SER A 173 29.85 24.54 -2.09
C SER A 173 28.69 23.61 -2.51
N TYR A 174 28.91 22.30 -2.63
CA TYR A 174 27.82 21.32 -2.71
C TYR A 174 27.10 21.13 -1.36
N ASP A 175 25.79 20.88 -1.38
CA ASP A 175 25.00 20.60 -0.17
C ASP A 175 25.11 19.13 0.28
N GLY A 176 25.43 18.22 -0.64
CA GLY A 176 25.53 16.79 -0.33
C GLY A 176 26.37 15.99 -1.32
N ILE A 177 26.47 14.68 -1.06
CA ILE A 177 27.18 13.70 -1.88
C ILE A 177 26.19 12.62 -2.32
N PHE A 178 26.11 12.34 -3.62
CA PHE A 178 25.40 11.20 -4.17
C PHE A 178 26.43 10.12 -4.45
N PHE A 179 26.41 9.04 -3.69
CA PHE A 179 27.32 7.93 -3.85
C PHE A 179 26.60 6.76 -4.50
N ASP A 180 26.99 6.42 -5.72
CA ASP A 180 26.42 5.34 -6.55
C ASP A 180 27.45 4.20 -6.63
N PRO A 181 27.58 3.36 -5.58
CA PRO A 181 28.55 2.28 -5.57
C PRO A 181 28.06 1.11 -6.43
N GLU A 182 28.97 0.16 -6.69
CA GLU A 182 28.56 -1.17 -7.15
C GLU A 182 27.57 -1.77 -6.14
N HIS A 183 26.38 -2.13 -6.63
CA HIS A 183 25.23 -2.39 -5.76
C HIS A 183 25.42 -3.58 -4.81
N LEU A 184 26.13 -4.64 -5.21
CA LEU A 184 26.39 -5.80 -4.35
C LEU A 184 27.42 -5.50 -3.25
N HIS A 185 28.35 -4.56 -3.49
CA HIS A 185 29.27 -4.12 -2.44
C HIS A 185 28.53 -3.50 -1.25
N MET A 186 27.33 -2.94 -1.43
CA MET A 186 26.52 -2.42 -0.32
C MET A 186 26.13 -3.48 0.71
N ALA A 187 26.20 -4.78 0.38
CA ALA A 187 25.98 -5.86 1.34
C ALA A 187 27.22 -6.21 2.18
N SER A 188 28.37 -5.57 1.94
CA SER A 188 29.65 -5.92 2.56
C SER A 188 30.00 -5.06 3.77
N GLU A 189 30.70 -5.64 4.75
CA GLU A 189 31.25 -4.85 5.88
C GLU A 189 32.30 -3.83 5.42
N VAL A 190 32.96 -4.10 4.29
CA VAL A 190 33.94 -3.19 3.68
C VAL A 190 33.27 -1.87 3.27
N PHE A 191 32.08 -1.93 2.66
CA PHE A 191 31.29 -0.74 2.34
C PHE A 191 30.85 0.01 3.60
N LYS A 192 30.38 -0.70 4.63
CA LYS A 192 30.03 -0.08 5.91
C LYS A 192 31.21 0.62 6.58
N ASN A 193 32.41 0.04 6.51
CA ASN A 193 33.62 0.67 7.02
C ASN A 193 34.03 1.90 6.20
N PHE A 194 33.88 1.85 4.88
CA PHE A 194 34.07 3.02 4.02
C PHE A 194 33.09 4.14 4.40
N MET A 195 31.81 3.82 4.59
CA MET A 195 30.79 4.80 4.97
C MET A 195 31.07 5.43 6.33
N LYS A 196 31.54 4.67 7.33
CA LYS A 196 32.01 5.24 8.60
C LYS A 196 33.13 6.26 8.39
N LYS A 197 34.12 5.94 7.54
CA LYS A 197 35.22 6.87 7.21
C LYS A 197 34.71 8.11 6.48
N LEU A 198 33.75 7.94 5.57
CA LEU A 198 33.10 9.05 4.85
C LEU A 198 32.38 9.98 5.83
N ILE A 199 31.59 9.44 6.76
CA ILE A 199 30.89 10.23 7.79
C ILE A 199 31.88 10.98 8.69
N VAL A 200 32.97 10.34 9.12
CA VAL A 200 34.00 11.01 9.92
C VAL A 200 34.60 12.21 9.18
N GLU A 201 34.92 12.06 7.89
CA GLU A 201 35.47 13.17 7.10
C GLU A 201 34.41 14.26 6.85
N ILE A 202 33.12 13.91 6.68
CA ILE A 202 32.00 14.87 6.60
C ILE A 202 31.88 15.68 7.88
N ASP A 203 31.87 15.01 9.03
CA ASP A 203 31.74 15.67 10.33
C ASP A 203 32.96 16.55 10.63
N ALA A 204 34.14 16.21 10.10
CA ALA A 204 35.36 17.01 10.23
C ALA A 204 35.34 18.33 9.43
N VAL A 205 34.54 18.42 8.36
CA VAL A 205 34.36 19.67 7.58
C VAL A 205 33.04 20.37 7.90
N ALA A 206 32.20 19.79 8.75
CA ALA A 206 30.92 20.37 9.11
C ALA A 206 31.11 21.65 9.94
N ASP A 207 30.36 22.69 9.61
CA ASP A 207 30.21 23.90 10.42
C ASP A 207 28.81 23.98 11.05
N GLU A 208 28.55 24.99 11.88
CA GLU A 208 27.27 25.16 12.59
C GLU A 208 26.05 25.19 11.66
N ASN A 209 26.21 25.50 10.38
CA ASN A 209 25.12 25.70 9.43
C ASN A 209 25.15 24.72 8.24
N ARG A 210 26.21 23.92 8.08
CA ARG A 210 26.44 23.16 6.84
C ARG A 210 27.13 21.83 7.11
N ARG A 211 26.33 20.77 7.14
CA ARG A 211 26.78 19.38 7.07
C ARG A 211 26.37 18.78 5.72
N LEU A 212 27.31 18.13 5.03
CA LEU A 212 27.01 17.42 3.78
C LEU A 212 26.10 16.22 4.06
N PHE A 213 24.96 16.14 3.38
CA PHE A 213 24.11 14.95 3.42
C PHE A 213 24.56 13.91 2.40
N VAL A 214 24.22 12.65 2.62
CA VAL A 214 24.63 11.52 1.79
C VAL A 214 23.43 10.79 1.20
N VAL A 215 23.41 10.67 -0.11
CA VAL A 215 22.41 9.91 -0.87
C VAL A 215 23.07 8.70 -1.50
N LEU A 216 22.51 7.51 -1.28
CA LEU A 216 23.01 6.27 -1.87
C LEU A 216 22.22 5.91 -3.13
N GLY A 217 22.90 5.68 -4.25
CA GLY A 217 22.30 5.15 -5.47
C GLY A 217 22.19 3.62 -5.43
N LEU A 218 20.97 3.06 -5.53
CA LEU A 218 20.73 1.62 -5.47
C LEU A 218 19.89 1.15 -6.66
N GLY A 219 20.40 0.21 -7.45
CA GLY A 219 19.61 -0.48 -8.48
C GLY A 219 18.45 -1.26 -7.84
N ALA A 220 17.22 -1.04 -8.29
CA ALA A 220 16.02 -1.61 -7.67
C ALA A 220 16.12 -3.13 -7.46
N ARG A 221 16.58 -3.87 -8.49
CA ARG A 221 16.74 -5.34 -8.44
C ARG A 221 17.65 -5.86 -7.31
N PHE A 222 18.53 -5.02 -6.77
CA PHE A 222 19.45 -5.37 -5.70
C PHE A 222 18.89 -5.09 -4.30
N ALA A 223 17.78 -4.34 -4.18
CA ALA A 223 17.15 -4.04 -2.91
C ALA A 223 16.95 -5.29 -2.01
N PRO A 224 16.47 -6.45 -2.53
CA PRO A 224 16.31 -7.65 -1.70
C PRO A 224 17.63 -8.21 -1.14
N MET A 225 18.75 -7.93 -1.79
CA MET A 225 20.07 -8.47 -1.42
C MET A 225 20.76 -7.59 -0.37
N VAL A 226 20.48 -6.29 -0.37
CA VAL A 226 21.21 -5.31 0.46
C VAL A 226 20.37 -4.73 1.61
N ASN A 227 19.05 -4.91 1.58
CA ASN A 227 18.10 -4.25 2.50
C ASN A 227 18.49 -4.31 3.99
N LYS A 228 18.81 -5.48 4.53
CA LYS A 228 19.17 -5.67 5.93
C LYS A 228 20.46 -4.94 6.29
N HIS A 229 21.43 -4.94 5.37
CA HIS A 229 22.70 -4.26 5.60
C HIS A 229 22.49 -2.75 5.66
N LEU A 230 21.74 -2.20 4.70
CA LEU A 230 21.37 -0.78 4.66
C LEU A 230 20.55 -0.37 5.89
N ALA A 231 19.56 -1.16 6.30
CA ALA A 231 18.79 -0.91 7.51
C ALA A 231 19.67 -0.81 8.78
N ASN A 232 20.67 -1.69 8.91
CA ASN A 232 21.63 -1.68 10.03
C ASN A 232 22.57 -0.46 10.03
N MET A 233 22.69 0.26 8.92
CA MET A 233 23.49 1.47 8.79
C MET A 233 22.67 2.69 8.37
N SER A 234 21.37 2.69 8.67
CA SER A 234 20.42 3.75 8.29
C SER A 234 20.76 5.13 8.85
N ASN A 235 21.65 5.20 9.84
CA ASN A 235 22.20 6.44 10.40
C ASN A 235 23.44 6.97 9.64
N SER A 236 23.99 6.21 8.71
CA SER A 236 25.19 6.57 7.92
C SER A 236 24.86 7.15 6.54
N TYR A 237 23.59 7.37 6.24
CA TYR A 237 23.11 8.02 5.03
C TYR A 237 21.78 8.73 5.30
N ASP A 238 21.48 9.73 4.48
CA ASP A 238 20.27 10.56 4.61
C ASP A 238 19.15 10.06 3.68
N ALA A 239 19.50 9.54 2.51
CA ALA A 239 18.53 8.95 1.58
C ALA A 239 19.11 7.81 0.72
N ILE A 240 18.23 7.00 0.16
CA ILE A 240 18.49 6.02 -0.90
C ILE A 240 17.70 6.47 -2.12
N TYR A 241 18.40 6.72 -3.21
CA TYR A 241 17.80 6.89 -4.52
C TYR A 241 17.72 5.52 -5.21
N LEU A 242 16.50 5.00 -5.34
CA LEU A 242 16.23 3.67 -5.86
C LEU A 242 16.01 3.74 -7.37
N TRP A 243 17.01 3.32 -8.15
CA TRP A 243 17.00 3.33 -9.60
C TRP A 243 16.04 2.27 -10.15
N MET A 244 14.86 2.67 -10.64
CA MET A 244 13.89 1.74 -11.24
C MET A 244 14.30 1.28 -12.63
N ARG A 245 15.25 1.96 -13.28
CA ARG A 245 15.75 1.62 -14.62
C ARG A 245 16.21 0.17 -14.82
N ASP A 246 16.53 -0.55 -13.74
CA ASP A 246 16.97 -1.94 -13.76
C ASP A 246 15.81 -2.94 -13.76
N VAL A 247 14.60 -2.49 -13.43
CA VAL A 247 13.36 -3.28 -13.43
C VAL A 247 12.41 -2.80 -14.56
N PRO A 248 11.68 -3.71 -15.23
CA PRO A 248 11.71 -5.14 -15.02
C PRO A 248 13.04 -5.76 -15.48
N SER A 249 13.55 -6.71 -14.69
CA SER A 249 14.69 -7.53 -15.08
C SER A 249 14.26 -8.42 -16.23
N VAL A 250 15.02 -8.42 -17.32
CA VAL A 250 14.60 -9.07 -18.56
C VAL A 250 14.80 -10.58 -18.44
N ALA A 251 13.89 -11.28 -17.76
CA ALA A 251 13.93 -12.74 -17.68
C ALA A 251 13.53 -13.42 -19.00
N ASN A 252 12.80 -12.71 -19.88
CA ASN A 252 12.35 -13.24 -21.18
C ASN A 252 12.31 -12.14 -22.26
N PHE A 253 13.42 -11.93 -22.98
CA PHE A 253 13.58 -10.89 -24.03
C PHE A 253 12.56 -10.95 -25.18
N ARG A 254 11.74 -12.01 -25.25
CA ARG A 254 10.80 -12.27 -26.36
C ARG A 254 9.42 -11.62 -26.19
N GLU A 255 9.01 -11.26 -24.97
CA GLU A 255 7.62 -10.87 -24.69
C GLU A 255 7.43 -9.35 -24.53
N GLY A 256 8.52 -8.60 -24.30
CA GLY A 256 8.49 -7.15 -24.05
C GLY A 256 7.77 -6.79 -22.74
N SER A 257 8.20 -5.72 -22.08
CA SER A 257 7.58 -5.28 -20.83
C SER A 257 7.64 -3.76 -20.67
N TYR A 258 6.73 -3.22 -19.85
CA TYR A 258 6.66 -1.81 -19.50
C TYR A 258 7.87 -1.37 -18.67
N VAL A 259 8.28 -0.12 -18.80
CA VAL A 259 9.26 0.48 -17.87
C VAL A 259 8.59 0.82 -16.56
N ASP A 260 9.34 0.72 -15.46
CA ASP A 260 8.93 1.06 -14.09
C ASP A 260 7.53 0.54 -13.70
N PRO A 261 7.23 -0.76 -13.87
CA PRO A 261 5.91 -1.28 -13.56
C PRO A 261 5.63 -1.15 -12.06
N LEU A 262 4.52 -0.50 -11.71
CA LEU A 262 4.17 -0.25 -10.32
C LEU A 262 3.92 -1.54 -9.53
N GLU A 263 3.12 -2.45 -10.10
CA GLU A 263 2.64 -3.68 -9.46
C GLU A 263 2.84 -4.92 -10.33
N SER A 264 2.81 -6.10 -9.70
CA SER A 264 2.95 -7.38 -10.38
C SER A 264 1.72 -7.70 -11.24
N THR A 265 1.93 -8.31 -12.40
CA THR A 265 0.86 -8.81 -13.26
C THR A 265 1.15 -10.26 -13.67
N THR A 266 0.35 -10.84 -14.57
CA THR A 266 0.70 -12.11 -15.19
C THR A 266 1.95 -12.01 -16.07
N GLU A 267 2.28 -10.82 -16.58
CA GLU A 267 3.44 -10.56 -17.45
C GLU A 267 4.65 -9.97 -16.68
N VAL A 268 4.42 -9.37 -15.51
CA VAL A 268 5.45 -8.73 -14.68
C VAL A 268 5.58 -9.44 -13.35
N HIS A 269 6.74 -10.05 -13.11
CA HIS A 269 7.05 -10.71 -11.86
C HIS A 269 7.12 -9.70 -10.70
N GLU A 270 6.72 -10.08 -9.48
CA GLU A 270 6.69 -9.18 -8.31
C GLU A 270 8.03 -8.50 -8.03
N LYS A 271 9.15 -9.22 -8.16
CA LYS A 271 10.50 -8.64 -7.98
C LYS A 271 10.88 -7.56 -8.99
N ASP A 272 10.12 -7.44 -10.07
CA ASP A 272 10.35 -6.54 -11.16
C ASP A 272 9.51 -5.26 -11.06
N THR A 273 8.94 -4.96 -9.89
CA THR A 273 8.03 -3.83 -9.70
C THR A 273 8.58 -2.75 -8.78
N ILE A 274 8.06 -1.53 -8.89
CA ILE A 274 8.35 -0.44 -7.96
C ILE A 274 7.91 -0.83 -6.54
N SER A 275 6.67 -1.35 -6.41
CA SER A 275 6.06 -1.66 -5.11
C SER A 275 6.93 -2.59 -4.29
N TYR A 276 7.33 -3.73 -4.86
CA TYR A 276 8.14 -4.72 -4.17
C TYR A 276 9.51 -4.18 -3.74
N ASN A 277 10.23 -3.49 -4.63
CA ASN A 277 11.60 -3.06 -4.35
C ASN A 277 11.65 -1.89 -3.35
N ALA A 278 10.63 -1.02 -3.33
CA ALA A 278 10.53 0.02 -2.31
C ALA A 278 10.06 -0.54 -0.96
N GLU A 279 9.04 -1.41 -0.97
CA GLU A 279 8.49 -2.04 0.23
C GLU A 279 9.51 -2.96 0.92
N ILE A 280 10.37 -3.66 0.18
CA ILE A 280 11.35 -4.56 0.79
C ILE A 280 12.46 -3.83 1.55
N LEU A 281 12.75 -2.58 1.18
CA LEU A 281 13.63 -1.68 1.94
C LEU A 281 12.91 -1.17 3.19
N ALA A 282 11.67 -0.69 3.03
CA ALA A 282 10.85 -0.20 4.15
C ALA A 282 10.65 -1.29 5.23
N ASN A 283 10.26 -2.49 4.80
CA ASN A 283 10.04 -3.64 5.68
C ASN A 283 11.33 -4.18 6.32
N ALA A 284 12.51 -3.81 5.80
CA ALA A 284 13.78 -4.11 6.46
C ALA A 284 14.11 -3.15 7.60
N GLY A 285 13.33 -2.07 7.79
CA GLY A 285 13.53 -1.08 8.84
C GLY A 285 14.09 0.26 8.36
N ILE A 286 14.10 0.51 7.05
CA ILE A 286 14.50 1.80 6.48
C ILE A 286 13.25 2.69 6.42
N GLU A 287 13.31 3.87 7.03
CA GLU A 287 12.22 4.85 6.98
C GLU A 287 11.85 5.18 5.52
N ARG A 288 10.56 5.12 5.17
CA ARG A 288 10.05 5.41 3.82
C ARG A 288 10.46 6.79 3.33
N GLN A 289 10.61 7.76 4.23
CA GLN A 289 11.02 9.12 3.91
C GLN A 289 12.49 9.20 3.45
N LYS A 290 13.29 8.16 3.71
CA LYS A 290 14.65 8.04 3.18
C LYS A 290 14.68 7.39 1.79
N ILE A 291 13.59 6.81 1.31
CA ILE A 291 13.57 6.09 0.03
C ILE A 291 12.96 7.01 -1.05
N ILE A 292 13.78 7.38 -2.03
CA ILE A 292 13.42 8.19 -3.19
C ILE A 292 13.27 7.27 -4.39
N ILE A 293 12.14 7.33 -5.10
CA ILE A 293 11.89 6.47 -6.25
C ILE A 293 12.40 7.14 -7.53
N GLY A 294 13.43 6.56 -8.15
CA GLY A 294 14.00 7.06 -9.39
C GLY A 294 13.32 6.44 -10.61
N LEU A 295 12.37 7.17 -11.19
CA LEU A 295 11.66 6.81 -12.41
C LEU A 295 12.52 7.09 -13.66
N THR A 296 12.15 6.47 -14.77
CA THR A 296 12.80 6.64 -16.06
C THR A 296 12.03 7.62 -16.93
N ALA A 297 12.75 8.52 -17.61
CA ALA A 297 12.17 9.42 -18.62
C ALA A 297 12.23 8.82 -20.05
N TRP A 298 12.73 7.59 -20.19
CA TRP A 298 12.94 6.88 -21.47
C TRP A 298 12.22 5.54 -21.49
N GLY A 299 12.15 4.92 -22.67
CA GLY A 299 11.49 3.62 -22.88
C GLY A 299 12.41 2.53 -23.42
N ARG A 300 11.99 1.27 -23.26
CA ARG A 300 12.68 0.10 -23.83
C ARG A 300 11.96 -0.37 -25.10
N LYS A 301 12.74 -0.66 -26.14
CA LYS A 301 12.25 -1.24 -27.40
C LYS A 301 12.67 -2.70 -27.49
N TYR A 302 11.70 -3.59 -27.75
CA TYR A 302 11.93 -5.02 -27.91
C TYR A 302 11.73 -5.44 -29.37
N HIS A 303 12.62 -6.30 -29.88
CA HIS A 303 12.53 -6.87 -31.22
C HIS A 303 12.06 -8.32 -31.12
N GLY A 304 10.78 -8.58 -31.43
CA GLY A 304 10.24 -9.93 -31.53
C GLY A 304 10.82 -10.69 -32.74
N HIS A 305 10.88 -12.02 -32.65
CA HIS A 305 11.34 -12.88 -33.75
C HIS A 305 10.30 -13.06 -34.88
N GLN A 306 9.07 -12.57 -34.70
CA GLN A 306 8.11 -12.42 -35.78
C GLN A 306 8.09 -10.96 -36.22
N MET A 307 8.32 -10.72 -37.53
CA MET A 307 8.24 -9.41 -38.15
C MET A 307 6.80 -8.88 -38.06
N GLY A 308 6.52 -8.10 -37.02
CA GLY A 308 5.25 -7.41 -36.83
C GLY A 308 4.93 -7.26 -35.35
N HIS A 309 4.98 -6.03 -34.84
CA HIS A 309 4.58 -5.62 -33.48
C HIS A 309 5.60 -5.87 -32.35
N GLY A 310 6.68 -5.08 -32.33
CA GLY A 310 7.40 -4.86 -31.07
C GLY A 310 6.53 -4.02 -30.11
N LYS A 311 6.25 -4.52 -28.91
CA LYS A 311 5.67 -3.72 -27.83
C LYS A 311 6.67 -2.61 -27.44
N LEU A 312 6.27 -1.34 -27.56
CA LEU A 312 7.01 -0.20 -27.01
C LEU A 312 6.64 -0.04 -25.54
N GLY A 313 7.61 -0.17 -24.63
CA GLY A 313 7.43 0.20 -23.24
C GLY A 313 7.96 1.62 -23.04
N ALA A 314 7.11 2.63 -23.21
CA ALA A 314 7.45 4.04 -22.98
C ALA A 314 6.29 4.75 -22.29
N TYR A 315 6.59 5.83 -21.58
CA TYR A 315 5.61 6.73 -21.00
C TYR A 315 4.87 7.48 -22.11
N ASP A 316 3.55 7.31 -22.25
CA ASP A 316 2.71 8.42 -22.74
C ASP A 316 2.48 9.37 -21.55
N GLY A 317 2.35 10.68 -21.77
CA GLY A 317 2.37 11.71 -20.72
C GLY A 317 1.34 11.57 -19.57
N THR A 318 0.51 10.52 -19.56
CA THR A 318 -0.41 10.19 -18.46
C THR A 318 0.14 9.18 -17.46
N LEU A 319 1.23 8.48 -17.78
CA LEU A 319 1.68 7.34 -16.97
C LEU A 319 2.20 7.69 -15.56
N PRO A 320 3.07 8.69 -15.28
CA PRO A 320 3.69 8.82 -13.95
C PRO A 320 2.69 9.18 -12.84
N PHE A 321 1.44 9.51 -13.17
CA PHE A 321 0.42 9.83 -12.18
C PHE A 321 0.18 8.67 -11.21
N THR A 322 0.11 7.43 -11.69
CA THR A 322 -0.26 6.29 -10.85
C THR A 322 0.87 5.96 -9.87
N GLU A 323 2.11 5.97 -10.36
CA GLU A 323 3.32 5.77 -9.57
C GLU A 323 3.48 6.89 -8.54
N ILE A 324 3.39 8.16 -8.94
CA ILE A 324 3.55 9.30 -8.03
C ILE A 324 2.46 9.33 -6.97
N ARG A 325 1.22 9.03 -7.36
CA ARG A 325 0.11 8.90 -6.40
C ARG A 325 0.38 7.78 -5.41
N TRP A 326 0.90 6.64 -5.85
CA TRP A 326 1.27 5.53 -4.99
C TRP A 326 2.41 5.93 -4.05
N ILE A 327 3.48 6.57 -4.56
CA ILE A 327 4.64 7.07 -3.80
C ILE A 327 4.18 7.96 -2.64
N ASN A 328 3.32 8.94 -2.92
CA ASN A 328 2.81 9.86 -1.90
C ASN A 328 1.89 9.19 -0.89
N ARG A 329 1.00 8.30 -1.36
CA ARG A 329 0.11 7.55 -0.46
C ARG A 329 0.89 6.61 0.45
N HIS A 330 2.00 6.08 -0.02
CA HIS A 330 2.91 5.25 0.74
C HIS A 330 4.01 6.05 1.45
N ILE A 331 3.87 7.37 1.53
CA ILE A 331 4.71 8.29 2.30
C ILE A 331 6.22 8.17 2.02
N PHE A 332 6.58 7.78 0.80
CA PHE A 332 7.97 7.73 0.35
C PHE A 332 8.57 9.13 0.22
N GLY A 333 9.89 9.21 0.36
CA GLY A 333 10.61 10.47 0.53
C GLY A 333 10.63 11.40 -0.68
N GLY A 334 10.34 10.87 -1.88
CA GLY A 334 10.41 11.64 -3.10
C GLY A 334 10.40 10.83 -4.38
N VAL A 335 10.53 11.55 -5.48
CA VAL A 335 10.69 11.02 -6.83
C VAL A 335 11.89 11.67 -7.50
N GLY A 336 12.46 11.02 -8.49
CA GLY A 336 13.35 11.68 -9.45
C GLY A 336 13.22 11.06 -10.83
N PHE A 337 13.73 11.76 -11.83
CA PHE A 337 13.89 11.23 -13.17
C PHE A 337 15.35 11.25 -13.56
N GLU A 338 15.80 10.15 -14.15
CA GLU A 338 17.12 10.10 -14.77
C GLU A 338 17.13 10.98 -16.04
N ASN A 339 18.12 11.86 -16.13
CA ASN A 339 18.44 12.72 -17.28
C ASN A 339 17.32 13.69 -17.68
N LEU A 340 17.52 14.97 -17.37
CA LEU A 340 16.61 16.04 -17.79
C LEU A 340 16.47 16.12 -19.32
N GLU A 341 17.56 15.91 -20.05
CA GLU A 341 17.65 16.06 -21.50
C GLU A 341 16.95 14.95 -22.28
N VAL A 342 16.56 13.88 -21.60
CA VAL A 342 15.80 12.76 -22.19
C VAL A 342 14.31 13.06 -22.22
N ASP A 343 13.82 13.93 -21.34
CA ASP A 343 12.48 14.49 -21.44
C ASP A 343 12.41 15.44 -22.65
N ASP A 344 11.20 15.76 -23.09
CA ASP A 344 10.97 16.60 -24.27
C ASP A 344 11.31 18.06 -24.00
N ASN A 345 12.59 18.41 -24.04
CA ASN A 345 13.08 19.77 -23.78
C ASN A 345 12.71 20.78 -24.88
N GLN A 346 12.37 20.31 -26.08
CA GLN A 346 12.03 21.12 -27.26
C GLN A 346 10.52 21.25 -27.49
N GLY A 347 9.69 20.50 -26.77
CA GLY A 347 8.24 20.48 -26.96
C GLY A 347 7.80 19.77 -28.24
N ILE A 348 8.62 18.85 -28.76
CA ILE A 348 8.37 18.05 -29.97
C ILE A 348 7.08 17.23 -29.84
N CYS A 349 6.76 16.78 -28.63
CA CYS A 349 5.56 15.99 -28.33
C CYS A 349 4.28 16.85 -28.26
N GLY A 350 4.36 18.17 -28.40
CA GLY A 350 3.19 19.06 -28.41
C GLY A 350 2.63 19.41 -27.03
N HIS A 351 3.33 19.05 -25.95
CA HIS A 351 2.93 19.30 -24.55
C HIS A 351 3.77 20.37 -23.84
N GLY A 352 4.52 21.18 -24.61
CA GLY A 352 5.50 22.12 -24.08
C GLY A 352 6.78 21.42 -23.62
N SER A 353 7.73 22.19 -23.09
CA SER A 353 9.03 21.64 -22.67
C SER A 353 8.97 20.94 -21.31
N TYR A 354 9.68 19.82 -21.22
CA TYR A 354 9.82 18.94 -20.03
C TYR A 354 8.46 18.46 -19.46
N PRO A 355 7.58 17.88 -20.29
CA PRO A 355 6.24 17.50 -19.88
C PRO A 355 6.22 16.44 -18.77
N LEU A 356 7.18 15.50 -18.72
CA LEU A 356 7.23 14.49 -17.66
C LEU A 356 7.61 15.12 -16.32
N HIS A 357 8.66 15.93 -16.28
CA HIS A 357 9.11 16.59 -15.04
C HIS A 357 8.03 17.54 -14.49
N ARG A 358 7.41 18.34 -15.36
CA ARG A 358 6.33 19.27 -14.96
C ARG A 358 5.12 18.51 -14.42
N SER A 359 4.71 17.44 -15.09
CA SER A 359 3.57 16.63 -14.66
C SER A 359 3.85 15.95 -13.32
N ALA A 360 5.08 15.46 -13.13
CA ALA A 360 5.46 14.81 -11.90
C ALA A 360 5.33 15.72 -10.67
N TRP A 361 5.84 16.94 -10.77
CA TRP A 361 5.66 17.95 -9.72
C TRP A 361 4.18 18.23 -9.44
N LEU A 362 3.38 18.46 -10.49
CA LEU A 362 1.94 18.72 -10.36
C LEU A 362 1.21 17.56 -9.64
N TYR A 363 1.57 16.32 -9.94
CA TYR A 363 0.96 15.15 -9.30
C TYR A 363 1.45 14.92 -7.87
N MET A 364 2.70 15.27 -7.57
CA MET A 364 3.21 15.27 -6.21
C MET A 364 2.39 16.23 -5.34
N ILE A 365 2.26 17.50 -5.72
CA ILE A 365 1.54 18.48 -4.89
C ILE A 365 0.04 18.16 -4.74
N LYS A 366 -0.59 17.59 -5.78
CA LYS A 366 -2.01 17.20 -5.75
C LYS A 366 -2.30 16.00 -4.86
N SER A 367 -1.29 15.19 -4.56
CA SER A 367 -1.44 13.94 -3.80
C SER A 367 -0.84 14.02 -2.39
N VAL A 368 -0.40 15.21 -1.94
CA VAL A 368 0.13 15.41 -0.59
C VAL A 368 -0.98 15.21 0.45
N ARG A 369 -0.68 14.47 1.50
CA ARG A 369 -1.58 14.27 2.64
C ARG A 369 -1.52 15.47 3.60
N PRO A 370 -2.59 15.74 4.37
CA PRO A 370 -2.56 16.76 5.44
C PRO A 370 -1.39 16.55 6.41
N VAL A 371 -0.85 17.66 6.95
CA VAL A 371 0.36 17.65 7.79
C VAL A 371 0.19 16.79 9.04
N GLU A 372 -0.96 16.90 9.70
CA GLU A 372 -1.30 16.14 10.90
C GLU A 372 -1.38 14.64 10.59
N GLU A 373 -1.94 14.28 9.43
CA GLU A 373 -2.04 12.90 8.96
C GLU A 373 -0.65 12.31 8.67
N LEU A 374 0.22 13.08 8.00
CA LEU A 374 1.60 12.67 7.73
C LEU A 374 2.41 12.47 9.01
N LYS A 375 2.27 13.38 9.98
CA LYS A 375 2.94 13.26 11.28
C LYS A 375 2.52 11.97 11.98
N GLU A 376 1.21 11.71 12.00
CA GLU A 376 0.64 10.52 12.62
C GLU A 376 1.11 9.21 11.95
N LEU A 377 1.20 9.20 10.61
CA LEU A 377 1.71 8.06 9.85
C LEU A 377 3.20 7.79 10.13
N LYS A 378 4.03 8.83 10.18
CA LYS A 378 5.48 8.71 10.49
C LYS A 378 5.71 8.16 11.90
N GLU A 379 4.92 8.60 12.88
CA GLU A 379 5.00 8.08 14.25
C GLU A 379 4.66 6.58 14.31
N LEU A 380 3.61 6.15 13.60
CA LEU A 380 3.22 4.73 13.51
C LEU A 380 4.26 3.89 12.77
N GLU A 381 4.84 4.40 11.68
CA GLU A 381 5.93 3.72 10.96
C GLU A 381 7.13 3.50 11.87
N LYS A 382 7.57 4.55 12.59
CA LYS A 382 8.67 4.46 13.54
C LYS A 382 8.41 3.40 14.61
N PHE A 383 7.19 3.36 15.14
CA PHE A 383 6.77 2.32 16.08
C PHE A 383 6.88 0.91 15.48
N VAL A 384 6.46 0.71 14.22
CA VAL A 384 6.61 -0.59 13.54
C VAL A 384 8.09 -0.98 13.38
N ILE A 385 8.95 -0.03 13.00
CA ILE A 385 10.39 -0.26 12.88
C ILE A 385 10.98 -0.69 14.24
N GLU A 386 10.62 0.00 15.33
CA GLU A 386 11.08 -0.33 16.67
C GLU A 386 10.62 -1.73 17.12
N VAL A 387 9.32 -2.02 16.99
CA VAL A 387 8.74 -3.31 17.35
C VAL A 387 9.39 -4.46 16.59
N ASN A 388 9.62 -4.28 15.29
CA ASN A 388 10.19 -5.32 14.43
C ASN A 388 11.72 -5.41 14.52
N SER A 389 12.39 -4.42 15.11
CA SER A 389 13.86 -4.44 15.30
C SER A 389 14.30 -5.43 16.39
N VAL A 390 13.43 -5.68 17.36
CA VAL A 390 13.63 -6.67 18.41
C VAL A 390 12.96 -7.99 18.01
N ASN A 391 13.58 -9.12 18.37
CA ASN A 391 12.95 -10.43 18.18
C ASN A 391 11.89 -10.66 19.27
N GLY A 392 10.78 -9.92 19.17
CA GLY A 392 9.68 -9.92 20.12
C GLY A 392 8.67 -11.05 19.89
N SER A 393 7.68 -11.12 20.78
CA SER A 393 6.59 -12.12 20.72
C SER A 393 5.57 -11.85 19.61
N TRP A 394 5.62 -10.68 18.97
CA TRP A 394 4.70 -10.26 17.92
C TRP A 394 5.39 -9.39 16.87
N ARG A 395 4.72 -9.20 15.75
CA ARG A 395 5.16 -8.34 14.65
C ARG A 395 4.05 -7.39 14.22
N ALA A 396 4.47 -6.20 13.85
CA ALA A 396 3.61 -5.17 13.31
C ALA A 396 3.81 -5.02 11.80
N LYS A 397 2.75 -4.70 11.07
CA LYS A 397 2.80 -4.34 9.65
C LYS A 397 2.30 -2.91 9.49
N PHE A 398 3.10 -2.10 8.81
CA PHE A 398 2.72 -0.74 8.47
C PHE A 398 2.04 -0.70 7.10
N ASP A 399 0.82 -0.18 7.07
CA ASP A 399 0.06 0.06 5.84
C ASP A 399 -0.47 1.50 5.89
N PRO A 400 0.20 2.45 5.21
CA PRO A 400 -0.13 3.88 5.29
C PRO A 400 -1.46 4.24 4.62
N GLU A 401 -2.03 3.38 3.77
CA GLU A 401 -3.37 3.62 3.22
C GLU A 401 -4.46 3.32 4.25
N ASN A 402 -4.20 2.41 5.19
CA ASN A 402 -5.25 1.77 5.99
C ASN A 402 -5.13 1.93 7.49
N VAL A 403 -3.91 2.11 8.00
CA VAL A 403 -3.65 2.11 9.45
C VAL A 403 -4.50 3.16 10.19
N LEU A 404 -4.68 4.36 9.62
CA LEU A 404 -5.48 5.40 10.26
C LEU A 404 -6.97 5.08 10.23
N THR A 405 -7.44 4.38 9.21
CA THR A 405 -8.84 3.93 9.13
C THR A 405 -9.08 2.84 10.15
N TYR A 406 -8.21 1.83 10.24
CA TYR A 406 -8.26 0.82 11.29
C TYR A 406 -8.24 1.43 12.69
N ALA A 407 -7.35 2.41 12.92
CA ALA A 407 -7.25 3.12 14.19
C ALA A 407 -8.54 3.85 14.58
N LYS A 408 -9.33 4.33 13.61
CA LYS A 408 -10.62 5.00 13.84
C LYS A 408 -11.76 4.02 14.14
N ILE A 409 -11.72 2.81 13.62
CA ILE A 409 -12.83 1.83 13.70
C ILE A 409 -12.68 0.76 14.79
N GLN A 410 -11.64 0.85 15.62
CA GLN A 410 -11.38 -0.06 16.75
C GLN A 410 -12.02 0.38 18.08
N GLY A 411 -12.62 1.57 18.13
CA GLY A 411 -13.14 2.20 19.36
C GLY A 411 -14.66 2.26 19.43
N GLY A 412 -15.35 1.27 18.86
CA GLY A 412 -16.80 1.29 18.66
C GLY A 412 -17.60 0.81 19.85
N SER A 413 -16.95 0.14 20.79
CA SER A 413 -17.61 -0.39 21.97
C SER A 413 -17.67 0.67 23.06
N ILE A 414 -18.75 0.68 23.84
CA ILE A 414 -18.82 1.44 25.09
C ILE A 414 -19.05 0.40 26.19
N TRP A 415 -18.09 0.32 27.12
CA TRP A 415 -18.21 -0.51 28.30
C TRP A 415 -18.88 0.28 29.41
N SER A 416 -19.92 -0.30 30.00
CA SER A 416 -20.56 0.23 31.21
C SER A 416 -20.53 -0.87 32.26
N ASP A 417 -19.62 -0.73 33.23
CA ASP A 417 -19.46 -1.69 34.32
C ASP A 417 -20.78 -1.92 35.08
N THR A 418 -21.62 -0.89 35.18
CA THR A 418 -22.92 -0.96 35.86
C THR A 418 -23.91 -1.83 35.10
N GLU A 419 -23.98 -1.69 33.77
CA GLU A 419 -24.90 -2.45 32.92
C GLU A 419 -24.45 -3.91 32.72
N LEU A 420 -23.17 -4.19 32.89
CA LEU A 420 -22.63 -5.55 32.83
C LEU A 420 -22.80 -6.29 34.15
N LYS A 421 -22.69 -5.56 35.28
CA LYS A 421 -22.95 -6.09 36.62
C LYS A 421 -24.40 -6.55 36.83
N SER A 422 -25.35 -6.06 36.04
CA SER A 422 -26.75 -6.49 36.12
C SER A 422 -27.04 -7.80 35.37
N LEU A 423 -26.18 -8.25 34.46
CA LEU A 423 -26.36 -9.54 33.79
C LEU A 423 -26.12 -10.71 34.76
N PRO A 424 -26.88 -11.82 34.65
CA PRO A 424 -26.63 -13.00 35.47
C PRO A 424 -25.25 -13.61 35.14
N HIS A 425 -24.68 -14.31 36.11
CA HIS A 425 -23.51 -15.15 35.85
C HIS A 425 -23.94 -16.41 35.08
N GLY A 426 -23.08 -16.85 34.16
CA GLY A 426 -23.24 -18.13 33.48
C GLY A 426 -23.28 -19.30 34.45
N LEU A 427 -23.86 -20.42 34.00
CA LEU A 427 -23.83 -21.67 34.75
C LEU A 427 -22.38 -22.12 34.94
N LYS A 428 -22.01 -22.48 36.16
CA LYS A 428 -20.72 -23.10 36.44
C LYS A 428 -20.73 -24.51 35.89
N HIS A 429 -19.77 -24.82 35.02
CA HIS A 429 -19.61 -26.16 34.48
C HIS A 429 -18.60 -26.95 35.31
N THR A 430 -18.87 -28.23 35.53
CA THR A 430 -17.91 -29.14 36.16
C THR A 430 -17.26 -29.97 35.06
N LEU A 431 -15.98 -29.72 34.79
CA LEU A 431 -15.16 -30.51 33.87
C LEU A 431 -14.03 -31.18 34.68
N GLU A 432 -13.73 -32.45 34.39
CA GLU A 432 -12.67 -33.19 35.07
C GLU A 432 -11.27 -32.61 34.80
N SER A 433 -11.05 -32.11 33.57
CA SER A 433 -9.83 -31.41 33.19
C SER A 433 -10.10 -30.42 32.06
N ILE A 434 -9.27 -29.38 31.98
CA ILE A 434 -9.28 -28.40 30.89
C ILE A 434 -8.02 -28.60 30.06
N PRO A 435 -8.13 -28.80 28.73
CA PRO A 435 -6.97 -29.03 27.89
C PRO A 435 -6.09 -27.77 27.81
N SER A 436 -4.78 -27.98 27.59
CA SER A 436 -3.82 -26.87 27.43
C SER A 436 -4.05 -26.04 26.17
N GLU A 437 -4.71 -26.62 25.18
CA GLU A 437 -5.14 -25.96 23.95
C GLU A 437 -6.55 -26.40 23.56
N PHE A 438 -7.27 -25.51 22.90
CA PHE A 438 -8.61 -25.75 22.41
C PHE A 438 -8.89 -24.84 21.23
N ASP A 439 -9.50 -25.41 20.19
CA ASP A 439 -9.98 -24.66 19.03
C ASP A 439 -11.37 -25.16 18.66
N ALA A 440 -12.38 -24.30 18.86
CA ALA A 440 -13.77 -24.63 18.59
C ALA A 440 -14.03 -25.11 17.14
N ARG A 441 -13.19 -24.69 16.18
CA ARG A 441 -13.31 -25.11 14.78
C ARG A 441 -13.05 -26.60 14.59
N THR A 442 -12.20 -27.18 15.44
CA THR A 442 -11.87 -28.60 15.40
C THR A 442 -12.94 -29.47 16.05
N ILE A 443 -13.62 -28.93 17.07
CA ILE A 443 -14.69 -29.61 17.81
C ILE A 443 -16.00 -29.60 17.03
N TRP A 444 -16.32 -28.46 16.39
CA TRP A 444 -17.53 -28.29 15.58
C TRP A 444 -17.22 -27.95 14.13
N PRO A 445 -16.57 -28.86 13.36
CA PRO A 445 -16.11 -28.58 12.00
C PRO A 445 -17.25 -28.34 11.00
N LYS A 446 -18.46 -28.81 11.31
CA LYS A 446 -19.67 -28.53 10.50
C LYS A 446 -20.14 -27.08 10.61
N CYS A 447 -19.67 -26.34 11.61
CA CYS A 447 -20.00 -24.94 11.84
C CYS A 447 -18.89 -24.02 11.32
N SER A 448 -18.87 -23.82 10.01
CA SER A 448 -17.90 -22.96 9.33
C SER A 448 -17.91 -21.50 9.81
N THR A 449 -19.01 -21.06 10.44
CA THR A 449 -19.13 -19.71 11.01
C THR A 449 -18.17 -19.44 12.16
N ILE A 450 -17.72 -20.47 12.87
CA ILE A 450 -16.81 -20.33 14.02
C ILE A 450 -15.52 -19.63 13.60
N GLY A 451 -14.92 -20.08 12.50
CA GLY A 451 -13.71 -19.47 11.93
C GLY A 451 -13.99 -18.31 10.96
N ALA A 452 -15.24 -17.97 10.68
CA ALA A 452 -15.57 -16.96 9.68
C ALA A 452 -15.19 -15.55 10.17
N VAL A 453 -14.33 -14.89 9.39
CA VAL A 453 -13.89 -13.53 9.63
C VAL A 453 -14.82 -12.57 8.91
N GLN A 454 -15.59 -11.82 9.70
CA GLN A 454 -16.51 -10.81 9.17
C GLN A 454 -15.77 -9.51 8.87
N ASN A 455 -16.34 -8.72 7.97
CA ASN A 455 -15.83 -7.39 7.63
C ASN A 455 -16.89 -6.35 7.99
N GLN A 456 -16.63 -5.57 9.04
CA GLN A 456 -17.55 -4.57 9.58
C GLN A 456 -17.62 -3.28 8.73
N GLY A 457 -16.80 -3.18 7.69
CA GLY A 457 -16.56 -1.97 6.93
C GLY A 457 -16.09 -0.79 7.79
N ALA A 458 -16.28 0.43 7.30
CA ALA A 458 -15.92 1.65 8.03
C ALA A 458 -16.92 2.02 9.16
N CYS A 459 -17.63 1.07 9.79
CA CYS A 459 -18.78 1.37 10.68
C CYS A 459 -18.43 1.56 12.17
N ASN A 460 -17.23 1.14 12.61
CA ASN A 460 -16.89 1.09 14.04
C ASN A 460 -17.89 0.22 14.85
N SER A 461 -18.29 -0.92 14.31
CA SER A 461 -19.39 -1.78 14.80
C SER A 461 -18.92 -3.13 15.35
N CYS A 462 -17.67 -3.21 15.82
CA CYS A 462 -17.04 -4.44 16.31
C CYS A 462 -17.90 -5.18 17.35
N TRP A 463 -18.58 -4.43 18.23
CA TRP A 463 -19.50 -4.99 19.22
C TRP A 463 -20.67 -5.75 18.58
N ALA A 464 -21.21 -5.26 17.46
CA ALA A 464 -22.34 -5.86 16.77
C ALA A 464 -21.89 -7.16 16.11
N VAL A 465 -20.78 -7.08 15.38
CA VAL A 465 -20.22 -8.20 14.61
C VAL A 465 -19.72 -9.31 15.54
N ALA A 466 -19.06 -8.98 16.64
CA ALA A 466 -18.61 -9.97 17.62
C ALA A 466 -19.80 -10.69 18.28
N SER A 467 -20.81 -9.92 18.72
CA SER A 467 -21.99 -10.47 19.40
C SER A 467 -22.79 -11.40 18.48
N THR A 468 -23.06 -10.99 17.24
CA THR A 468 -23.79 -11.81 16.26
C THR A 468 -23.05 -13.04 15.83
N SER A 469 -21.72 -12.95 15.69
CA SER A 469 -20.90 -14.09 15.33
C SER A 469 -21.00 -15.16 16.40
N VAL A 470 -20.93 -14.77 17.68
CA VAL A 470 -21.09 -15.69 18.81
C VAL A 470 -22.49 -16.31 18.86
N MET A 471 -23.54 -15.50 18.69
CA MET A 471 -24.92 -16.02 18.61
C MET A 471 -25.09 -17.03 17.46
N SER A 472 -24.52 -16.74 16.29
CA SER A 472 -24.55 -17.61 15.11
C SER A 472 -23.83 -18.91 15.34
N ASP A 473 -22.64 -18.87 15.93
CA ASP A 473 -21.85 -20.06 16.19
C ASP A 473 -22.56 -20.99 17.16
N ARG A 474 -23.13 -20.44 18.22
CA ARG A 474 -23.88 -21.21 19.21
C ARG A 474 -25.19 -21.78 18.66
N PHE A 475 -25.89 -21.04 17.81
CA PHE A 475 -27.01 -21.59 17.04
C PHE A 475 -26.58 -22.69 16.08
N CYS A 476 -25.45 -22.55 15.41
CA CYS A 476 -24.94 -23.57 14.53
C CYS A 476 -24.59 -24.84 15.31
N ILE A 477 -23.89 -24.70 16.44
CA ILE A 477 -23.54 -25.81 17.33
C ILE A 477 -24.80 -26.56 17.78
N ALA A 478 -25.87 -25.82 18.08
CA ALA A 478 -27.12 -26.43 18.53
C ALA A 478 -28.02 -26.96 17.41
N ARG A 479 -28.07 -26.31 16.23
CA ARG A 479 -29.10 -26.55 15.18
C ARG A 479 -28.63 -26.33 13.72
N GLY A 480 -27.40 -25.90 13.47
CA GLY A 480 -26.83 -25.75 12.11
C GLY A 480 -27.26 -24.50 11.32
N THR A 481 -27.66 -23.40 11.96
CA THR A 481 -28.13 -22.16 11.28
C THR A 481 -27.31 -20.90 11.68
N VAL A 482 -27.16 -19.94 10.76
CA VAL A 482 -26.41 -18.66 10.92
C VAL A 482 -27.37 -17.48 11.13
N VAL A 483 -27.05 -16.54 12.03
CA VAL A 483 -27.92 -15.39 12.37
C VAL A 483 -27.26 -14.03 12.14
N THR A 484 -28.03 -12.94 12.07
CA THR A 484 -27.55 -11.56 11.89
C THR A 484 -28.39 -10.57 12.69
N LEU A 485 -27.74 -9.51 13.17
CA LEU A 485 -28.37 -8.47 13.98
C LEU A 485 -28.27 -7.15 13.22
N CYS A 486 -29.41 -6.48 13.11
CA CYS A 486 -29.48 -5.17 12.50
C CYS A 486 -29.48 -4.05 13.57
N ASN A 487 -29.85 -4.34 14.82
CA ASN A 487 -30.13 -3.30 15.81
C ASN A 487 -29.53 -3.55 17.20
N ALA A 488 -28.51 -2.76 17.56
CA ALA A 488 -28.11 -2.43 18.93
C ALA A 488 -27.08 -1.28 18.86
N SER A 489 -26.62 -0.78 20.01
CA SER A 489 -25.53 0.20 20.09
C SER A 489 -24.35 -0.25 20.93
N LYS A 490 -24.51 -1.35 21.67
CA LYS A 490 -23.54 -1.92 22.62
C LYS A 490 -23.71 -3.45 22.71
N PRO A 491 -22.69 -4.20 23.12
CA PRO A 491 -22.75 -5.66 23.22
C PRO A 491 -23.92 -6.18 24.08
N TYR A 492 -24.08 -5.70 25.31
CA TYR A 492 -25.15 -6.19 26.19
C TYR A 492 -26.55 -5.90 25.65
N LEU A 493 -26.75 -4.77 24.94
CA LEU A 493 -28.02 -4.47 24.26
C LEU A 493 -28.26 -5.41 23.09
N ALA A 494 -27.20 -5.78 22.37
CA ALA A 494 -27.27 -6.76 21.29
C ALA A 494 -27.74 -8.13 21.82
N PHE A 495 -27.13 -8.58 22.93
CA PHE A 495 -27.54 -9.79 23.61
C PHE A 495 -28.94 -9.71 24.22
N GLY A 496 -29.30 -8.61 24.88
CA GLY A 496 -30.63 -8.40 25.44
C GLY A 496 -31.72 -8.38 24.36
N TYR A 497 -31.46 -7.75 23.20
CA TYR A 497 -32.37 -7.78 22.06
C TYR A 497 -32.56 -9.20 21.50
N TYR A 498 -31.49 -9.99 21.48
CA TYR A 498 -31.53 -11.39 21.09
C TYR A 498 -32.40 -12.24 22.05
N GLU A 499 -32.39 -11.95 23.35
CA GLU A 499 -33.24 -12.63 24.34
C GLU A 499 -34.70 -12.17 24.29
N SER A 500 -34.96 -10.84 24.28
CA SER A 500 -36.32 -10.31 24.41
C SER A 500 -37.12 -10.31 23.10
N THR A 501 -36.44 -10.10 21.97
CA THR A 501 -37.08 -9.80 20.69
C THR A 501 -36.72 -10.81 19.61
N GLY A 502 -35.52 -11.38 19.69
CA GLY A 502 -34.94 -12.26 18.68
C GLY A 502 -34.31 -11.52 17.50
N ILE A 503 -33.37 -12.20 16.85
CA ILE A 503 -32.67 -11.71 15.66
C ILE A 503 -32.95 -12.60 14.46
N VAL A 504 -32.88 -12.04 13.26
CA VAL A 504 -33.19 -12.76 12.02
C VAL A 504 -31.91 -13.34 11.40
N THR A 505 -32.05 -14.14 10.35
CA THR A 505 -30.92 -14.67 9.60
C THR A 505 -30.26 -13.61 8.70
N THR A 506 -29.01 -13.85 8.31
CA THR A 506 -28.31 -13.07 7.25
C THR A 506 -29.12 -12.99 5.96
N GLN A 507 -29.89 -14.04 5.67
CA GLN A 507 -30.75 -14.11 4.48
C GLN A 507 -31.83 -13.04 4.62
N CYS A 508 -32.65 -13.10 5.66
CA CYS A 508 -33.72 -12.13 5.91
C CYS A 508 -33.21 -10.69 5.92
N LEU A 509 -32.20 -10.38 6.74
CA LEU A 509 -31.67 -9.02 6.86
C LEU A 509 -30.15 -9.05 6.87
N PRO A 510 -29.50 -8.79 5.72
CA PRO A 510 -28.04 -8.74 5.65
C PRO A 510 -27.49 -7.55 6.45
N TYR A 511 -26.21 -7.66 6.83
CA TYR A 511 -25.50 -6.56 7.50
C TYR A 511 -25.54 -5.31 6.60
N PRO A 512 -26.01 -4.14 7.11
CA PRO A 512 -26.32 -2.99 6.26
C PRO A 512 -25.11 -2.24 5.74
N VAL A 513 -23.92 -2.47 6.31
CA VAL A 513 -22.69 -1.86 5.81
C VAL A 513 -21.97 -2.87 4.91
N PRO A 514 -21.78 -2.56 3.63
CA PRO A 514 -21.12 -3.49 2.72
C PRO A 514 -19.68 -3.72 3.20
N PRO A 515 -19.17 -4.95 3.04
CA PRO A 515 -17.76 -5.21 3.27
C PRO A 515 -16.96 -4.35 2.30
N CYS A 516 -15.89 -3.76 2.79
CA CYS A 516 -15.01 -2.95 1.99
C CYS A 516 -13.58 -3.37 2.28
N ASN A 517 -12.73 -3.28 1.26
CA ASN A 517 -11.33 -3.56 1.46
C ASN A 517 -10.66 -2.31 2.01
N PHE A 518 -9.91 -2.50 3.08
CA PHE A 518 -8.97 -1.48 3.49
C PHE A 518 -7.79 -1.56 2.50
N ASN A 519 -7.21 -2.75 2.29
CA ASN A 519 -6.10 -2.93 1.36
C ASN A 519 -6.60 -3.40 -0.02
N LYS A 520 -6.51 -2.59 -1.09
CA LYS A 520 -6.98 -2.97 -2.44
C LYS A 520 -6.35 -4.26 -3.03
N GLU A 521 -5.37 -4.89 -2.39
CA GLU A 521 -4.66 -6.05 -2.93
C GLU A 521 -5.29 -7.44 -2.69
N LYS A 522 -5.13 -8.24 -3.76
CA LYS A 522 -5.16 -9.72 -4.00
C LYS A 522 -6.11 -10.64 -3.22
N LYS A 523 -6.38 -10.49 -1.92
CA LYS A 523 -7.29 -11.42 -1.20
C LYS A 523 -8.77 -11.07 -1.40
N GLN A 524 -9.10 -9.80 -1.62
CA GLN A 524 -10.48 -9.34 -1.88
C GLN A 524 -10.52 -8.17 -2.91
N PRO A 525 -10.01 -8.36 -4.14
CA PRO A 525 -9.88 -7.28 -5.13
C PRO A 525 -11.23 -6.68 -5.58
N ASN A 526 -12.32 -7.43 -5.40
CA ASN A 526 -13.65 -7.03 -5.80
C ASN A 526 -14.38 -6.17 -4.77
N LEU A 527 -13.82 -5.97 -3.57
CA LEU A 527 -14.44 -5.13 -2.55
C LEU A 527 -14.06 -3.65 -2.75
N PRO A 528 -15.02 -2.72 -2.58
CA PRO A 528 -14.75 -1.30 -2.68
C PRO A 528 -13.81 -0.84 -1.55
N PHE A 529 -13.06 0.25 -1.76
CA PHE A 529 -12.25 0.85 -0.70
C PHE A 529 -13.15 1.43 0.41
N CYS A 530 -12.80 1.21 1.68
CA CYS A 530 -13.61 1.65 2.81
C CYS A 530 -13.75 3.17 2.95
N GLY A 531 -12.83 3.94 2.38
CA GLY A 531 -12.80 5.39 2.56
C GLY A 531 -12.42 5.81 3.98
N ASN A 532 -12.27 7.12 4.18
CA ASN A 532 -11.89 7.69 5.48
C ASN A 532 -13.10 8.13 6.33
N THR A 533 -14.31 8.01 5.78
CA THR A 533 -15.56 8.41 6.44
C THR A 533 -16.21 7.21 7.09
N LEU A 534 -16.58 7.34 8.36
CA LEU A 534 -17.31 6.27 9.03
C LEU A 534 -18.65 6.03 8.34
N ALA A 535 -18.90 4.78 7.97
CA ALA A 535 -20.18 4.33 7.43
C ALA A 535 -21.26 4.53 8.50
N LYS A 536 -22.35 5.20 8.11
CA LYS A 536 -23.53 5.37 8.94
C LYS A 536 -24.63 4.49 8.37
N PRO A 537 -24.93 3.32 8.98
CA PRO A 537 -26.00 2.48 8.49
C PRO A 537 -27.33 3.21 8.59
N ASP A 538 -28.22 2.98 7.63
CA ASP A 538 -29.61 3.43 7.71
C ASP A 538 -30.30 2.85 8.95
N ARG A 539 -31.39 3.49 9.38
CA ARG A 539 -32.22 2.97 10.46
C ARG A 539 -32.68 1.55 10.14
N CYS A 540 -32.59 0.67 11.13
CA CYS A 540 -32.97 -0.73 11.02
C CYS A 540 -34.42 -0.85 10.54
N LYS A 541 -34.63 -1.57 9.44
CA LYS A 541 -35.97 -1.91 8.98
C LYS A 541 -36.39 -3.22 9.62
N HIS A 542 -37.61 -3.27 10.17
CA HIS A 542 -38.17 -4.50 10.76
C HIS A 542 -38.88 -5.34 9.70
N GLU A 543 -38.18 -5.63 8.60
CA GLU A 543 -38.67 -6.43 7.48
C GLU A 543 -37.50 -7.19 6.84
N CYS A 544 -37.77 -8.34 6.22
CA CYS A 544 -36.75 -9.06 5.45
C CYS A 544 -36.52 -8.37 4.10
N LEU A 545 -35.27 -8.09 3.76
CA LEU A 545 -34.87 -7.50 2.49
C LEU A 545 -34.79 -8.57 1.38
N PHE A 546 -34.30 -9.78 1.70
CA PHE A 546 -34.12 -10.85 0.70
C PHE A 546 -34.29 -12.26 1.29
N PRO A 547 -34.83 -13.22 0.52
CA PRO A 547 -35.94 -13.03 -0.40
C PRO A 547 -37.19 -12.55 0.35
N LYS A 548 -38.09 -11.81 -0.33
CA LYS A 548 -39.39 -11.33 0.22
C LYS A 548 -40.31 -12.45 0.76
N GLN A 549 -39.95 -13.71 0.53
CA GLN A 549 -40.68 -14.90 0.96
C GLN A 549 -40.38 -15.29 2.42
N ILE A 550 -39.27 -14.81 3.00
CA ILE A 550 -38.98 -15.02 4.41
C ILE A 550 -39.80 -14.04 5.24
N ASN A 551 -40.60 -14.56 6.17
CA ASN A 551 -41.36 -13.72 7.09
C ASN A 551 -40.48 -13.32 8.29
N TRP A 552 -40.40 -12.02 8.54
CA TRP A 552 -39.61 -11.41 9.61
C TRP A 552 -39.86 -12.03 10.99
N ASN A 553 -41.14 -12.25 11.33
CA ASN A 553 -41.50 -12.74 12.66
C ASN A 553 -41.15 -14.22 12.83
N THR A 554 -41.31 -15.03 11.79
CA THR A 554 -41.00 -16.47 11.84
C THR A 554 -39.51 -16.76 11.67
N ASP A 555 -38.75 -15.84 11.06
CA ASP A 555 -37.30 -15.99 10.91
C ASP A 555 -36.51 -15.61 12.16
N LYS A 556 -37.16 -15.01 13.15
CA LYS A 556 -36.52 -14.69 14.43
C LYS A 556 -35.95 -15.94 15.09
N ARG A 557 -34.79 -15.74 15.69
CA ARG A 557 -34.03 -16.69 16.47
C ARG A 557 -33.81 -16.05 17.83
N LEU A 558 -34.23 -16.73 18.88
CA LEU A 558 -34.24 -16.18 20.24
C LEU A 558 -33.14 -16.77 21.10
N GLY A 559 -32.60 -15.94 21.98
CA GLY A 559 -31.77 -16.35 23.09
C GLY A 559 -32.65 -16.78 24.25
N ARG A 560 -32.36 -17.95 24.82
CA ARG A 560 -33.00 -18.43 26.05
C ARG A 560 -32.45 -17.72 27.28
N ALA A 561 -31.15 -17.44 27.26
CA ALA A 561 -30.43 -16.84 28.38
C ALA A 561 -29.27 -16.01 27.84
N VAL A 562 -29.04 -14.85 28.45
CA VAL A 562 -27.86 -14.00 28.27
C VAL A 562 -27.14 -13.85 29.59
N TYR A 563 -25.83 -14.04 29.60
CA TYR A 563 -25.05 -14.00 30.84
C TYR A 563 -23.62 -13.55 30.61
N ARG A 564 -22.97 -13.15 31.71
CA ARG A 564 -21.54 -12.90 31.75
C ARG A 564 -20.78 -14.11 32.25
N VAL A 565 -19.56 -14.28 31.76
CA VAL A 565 -18.62 -15.32 32.18
C VAL A 565 -17.40 -14.64 32.75
N GLU A 566 -17.00 -15.02 33.96
CA GLU A 566 -15.92 -14.39 34.69
C GLU A 566 -14.87 -15.40 35.11
N GLY A 567 -13.61 -15.03 34.94
CA GLY A 567 -12.50 -15.91 35.26
C GLY A 567 -12.10 -16.75 34.06
N PRO A 568 -10.80 -16.88 33.78
CA PRO A 568 -10.36 -17.60 32.59
C PRO A 568 -10.76 -19.07 32.54
N GLU A 569 -10.77 -19.74 33.70
CA GLU A 569 -11.17 -21.15 33.79
C GLU A 569 -12.64 -21.33 33.39
N GLU A 570 -13.54 -20.46 33.86
CA GLU A 570 -14.96 -20.51 33.49
C GLU A 570 -15.18 -20.14 32.03
N ILE A 571 -14.37 -19.22 31.47
CA ILE A 571 -14.39 -18.91 30.03
C ILE A 571 -13.98 -20.13 29.20
N GLN A 572 -12.94 -20.87 29.62
CA GLN A 572 -12.53 -22.11 28.96
C GLN A 572 -13.63 -23.18 29.02
N LYS A 573 -14.18 -23.41 30.21
CA LYS A 573 -15.26 -24.38 30.41
C LYS A 573 -16.49 -24.04 29.58
N GLU A 574 -16.90 -22.78 29.58
CA GLU A 574 -18.02 -22.30 28.77
C GLU A 574 -17.78 -22.54 27.29
N MET A 575 -16.57 -22.28 26.77
CA MET A 575 -16.25 -22.52 25.37
C MET A 575 -16.22 -24.00 25.01
N ILE A 576 -15.80 -24.89 25.92
CA ILE A 576 -15.84 -26.35 25.71
C ILE A 576 -17.28 -26.85 25.60
N VAL A 577 -18.15 -26.37 26.48
CA VAL A 577 -19.53 -26.89 26.59
C VAL A 577 -20.45 -26.26 25.54
N ASN A 578 -20.38 -24.93 25.38
CA ASN A 578 -21.36 -24.16 24.63
C ASN A 578 -20.78 -23.45 23.40
N GLY A 579 -19.47 -23.50 23.18
CA GLY A 579 -18.82 -22.86 22.05
C GLY A 579 -18.42 -21.39 22.27
N PRO A 580 -18.04 -20.68 21.19
CA PRO A 580 -17.41 -19.35 21.23
C PRO A 580 -18.09 -18.34 22.13
N VAL A 581 -17.32 -17.38 22.65
CA VAL A 581 -17.80 -16.28 23.51
C VAL A 581 -17.40 -14.92 22.95
N MET A 582 -18.15 -13.87 23.29
CA MET A 582 -17.79 -12.50 22.91
C MET A 582 -16.92 -11.93 24.03
N ALA A 583 -15.79 -11.32 23.69
CA ALA A 583 -14.91 -10.69 24.66
C ALA A 583 -14.68 -9.21 24.33
N GLY A 584 -14.69 -8.39 25.37
CA GLY A 584 -14.20 -7.03 25.34
C GLY A 584 -12.72 -6.96 25.72
N LEU A 585 -11.98 -6.10 25.03
CA LEU A 585 -10.61 -5.76 25.36
C LEU A 585 -10.37 -4.26 25.17
N ASP A 586 -9.42 -3.75 25.95
CA ASP A 586 -8.85 -2.43 25.74
C ASP A 586 -7.70 -2.55 24.77
N VAL A 587 -7.75 -1.81 23.67
CA VAL A 587 -6.69 -1.76 22.67
C VAL A 587 -6.08 -0.36 22.61
N SER A 588 -4.79 -0.29 22.30
CA SER A 588 -4.13 0.96 21.96
C SER A 588 -4.34 1.28 20.48
N LYS A 589 -3.80 2.40 20.01
CA LYS A 589 -3.92 2.79 18.60
C LYS A 589 -3.23 1.77 17.67
N GLU A 590 -2.14 1.20 18.16
CA GLU A 590 -1.20 0.29 17.49
C GLU A 590 -1.81 -1.10 17.25
N PHE A 591 -2.97 -1.42 17.82
CA PHE A 591 -3.72 -2.63 17.47
C PHE A 591 -4.05 -2.67 15.97
N ALA A 592 -4.25 -1.52 15.34
CA ALA A 592 -4.39 -1.39 13.89
C ALA A 592 -3.21 -1.98 13.10
N LEU A 593 -2.01 -2.02 13.70
CA LEU A 593 -0.76 -2.48 13.07
C LEU A 593 -0.50 -3.98 13.25
N TYR A 594 -1.35 -4.71 13.97
CA TYR A 594 -1.09 -6.12 14.28
C TYR A 594 -1.00 -6.98 13.00
N GLU A 595 0.14 -7.66 12.83
CA GLU A 595 0.36 -8.62 11.75
C GLU A 595 0.25 -10.05 12.26
N ARG A 596 1.04 -10.41 13.28
CA ARG A 596 1.08 -11.76 13.84
C ARG A 596 1.74 -11.83 15.22
N GLY A 597 1.56 -12.97 15.89
CA GLY A 597 2.18 -13.29 17.17
C GLY A 597 1.35 -12.84 18.38
N LEU A 598 1.95 -12.82 19.56
CA LEU A 598 1.24 -12.53 20.80
C LEU A 598 1.09 -11.02 21.02
N LEU A 599 -0.12 -10.49 20.82
CA LEU A 599 -0.45 -9.07 21.00
C LEU A 599 -0.03 -8.57 22.40
N PRO A 600 0.71 -7.45 22.50
CA PRO A 600 1.08 -6.87 23.78
C PRO A 600 -0.13 -6.22 24.47
N LEU A 601 -0.04 -6.05 25.79
CA LEU A 601 -1.00 -5.25 26.53
C LEU A 601 -0.71 -3.76 26.29
N PRO A 602 -1.73 -2.89 26.19
CA PRO A 602 -1.53 -1.45 26.20
C PRO A 602 -0.74 -1.03 27.45
N LEU A 603 0.19 -0.09 27.29
CA LEU A 603 1.00 0.40 28.41
C LEU A 603 0.14 1.21 29.39
N GLU A 604 0.63 1.35 30.61
CA GLU A 604 -0.03 2.19 31.61
C GLU A 604 0.06 3.67 31.19
N GLY A 605 -1.07 4.39 31.28
CA GLY A 605 -1.19 5.78 30.82
C GLY A 605 -1.52 5.97 29.34
N GLU A 606 -1.44 4.93 28.51
CA GLU A 606 -1.86 5.02 27.11
C GLU A 606 -3.37 5.19 26.95
N LYS A 607 -3.77 5.92 25.90
CA LYS A 607 -5.17 6.04 25.51
C LYS A 607 -5.68 4.68 25.04
N LYS A 608 -6.72 4.19 25.70
CA LYS A 608 -7.36 2.91 25.43
C LYS A 608 -8.65 3.09 24.64
N TYR A 609 -8.87 2.20 23.69
CA TYR A 609 -10.09 2.08 22.91
C TYR A 609 -10.78 0.77 23.27
N ALA A 610 -12.08 0.85 23.46
CA ALA A 610 -12.92 -0.29 23.75
C ALA A 610 -13.23 -1.07 22.47
N HIS A 611 -12.70 -2.31 22.38
CA HIS A 611 -12.85 -3.17 21.19
C HIS A 611 -13.47 -4.53 21.54
N ALA A 612 -14.27 -5.07 20.62
CA ALA A 612 -14.99 -6.31 20.81
C ALA A 612 -14.57 -7.34 19.77
N ILE A 613 -14.36 -8.58 20.22
CA ILE A 613 -13.96 -9.71 19.37
C ILE A 613 -14.72 -10.97 19.76
N LYS A 614 -14.65 -11.98 18.90
CA LYS A 614 -15.10 -13.34 19.21
C LYS A 614 -13.92 -14.19 19.65
N LEU A 615 -13.98 -14.84 20.81
CA LEU A 615 -13.00 -15.85 21.22
C LEU A 615 -13.47 -17.23 20.77
N ILE A 616 -12.57 -17.96 20.10
CA ILE A 616 -12.85 -19.30 19.56
C ILE A 616 -11.98 -20.39 20.19
N GLY A 617 -11.05 -20.02 21.07
CA GLY A 617 -10.20 -20.99 21.74
C GLY A 617 -9.01 -20.37 22.45
N TRP A 618 -8.05 -21.22 22.80
CA TRP A 618 -6.79 -20.85 23.45
C TRP A 618 -5.69 -21.83 23.13
N SER A 619 -4.46 -21.38 23.35
CA SER A 619 -3.28 -22.24 23.38
C SER A 619 -2.20 -21.57 24.23
N GLN A 620 -0.98 -22.09 24.17
CA GLN A 620 0.17 -21.62 24.91
C GLN A 620 1.40 -21.60 24.01
N ILE A 621 2.26 -20.60 24.20
CA ILE A 621 3.51 -20.46 23.46
C ILE A 621 4.67 -20.32 24.43
N GLN A 622 5.82 -20.94 24.11
CA GLN A 622 7.06 -20.69 24.84
C GLN A 622 7.67 -19.38 24.35
N THR A 623 7.95 -18.45 25.25
CA THR A 623 8.62 -17.18 24.94
C THR A 623 9.65 -16.92 26.02
N ASN A 624 10.93 -16.79 25.65
CA ASN A 624 12.04 -16.55 26.57
C ASN A 624 12.12 -17.55 27.74
N GLY A 625 11.78 -18.83 27.50
CA GLY A 625 11.77 -19.88 28.52
C GLY A 625 10.53 -19.91 29.40
N GLU A 626 9.57 -19.00 29.21
CA GLU A 626 8.30 -18.97 29.92
C GLU A 626 7.14 -19.46 29.04
N THR A 627 6.22 -20.22 29.65
CA THR A 627 4.96 -20.62 28.99
C THR A 627 3.94 -19.50 29.12
N VAL A 628 3.60 -18.86 28.00
CA VAL A 628 2.60 -17.79 27.95
C VAL A 628 1.30 -18.33 27.36
N LYS A 629 0.22 -18.27 28.14
CA LYS A 629 -1.13 -18.64 27.68
C LYS A 629 -1.76 -17.48 26.90
N TYR A 630 -2.52 -17.83 25.87
CA TYR A 630 -3.20 -16.84 25.03
C TYR A 630 -4.54 -17.35 24.52
N TRP A 631 -5.45 -16.41 24.27
CA TRP A 631 -6.72 -16.62 23.60
C TRP A 631 -6.57 -16.49 22.09
N ILE A 632 -7.35 -17.25 21.34
CA ILE A 632 -7.50 -17.14 19.89
C ILE A 632 -8.75 -16.31 19.61
N GLY A 633 -8.55 -15.08 19.14
CA GLY A 633 -9.60 -14.14 18.80
C GLY A 633 -9.84 -14.03 17.30
N VAL A 634 -11.09 -13.84 16.89
CA VAL A 634 -11.52 -13.48 15.55
C VAL A 634 -11.93 -12.00 15.55
N ASN A 635 -11.25 -11.19 14.74
CA ASN A 635 -11.53 -9.77 14.58
C ASN A 635 -12.55 -9.52 13.44
N SER A 636 -13.04 -8.29 13.34
CA SER A 636 -14.07 -7.85 12.39
C SER A 636 -13.54 -6.91 11.29
N PHE A 637 -12.23 -6.86 11.11
CA PHE A 637 -11.53 -5.99 10.14
C PHE A 637 -11.32 -6.67 8.77
N GLY A 638 -11.91 -7.84 8.56
CA GLY A 638 -11.70 -8.67 7.38
C GLY A 638 -10.43 -9.51 7.45
N SER A 639 -10.28 -10.43 6.49
CA SER A 639 -9.20 -11.43 6.46
C SER A 639 -7.86 -10.88 5.99
N THR A 640 -7.78 -9.60 5.62
CA THR A 640 -6.53 -8.93 5.23
C THR A 640 -5.75 -8.39 6.42
N TRP A 641 -6.39 -8.28 7.59
CA TRP A 641 -5.79 -7.80 8.82
C TRP A 641 -5.32 -8.97 9.72
N GLY A 642 -4.21 -8.81 10.44
CA GLY A 642 -3.71 -9.83 11.37
C GLY A 642 -3.37 -11.18 10.73
N GLU A 643 -3.55 -12.26 11.51
CA GLU A 643 -3.32 -13.63 11.05
C GLU A 643 -4.56 -14.15 10.31
N ASP A 644 -4.80 -13.64 9.10
CA ASP A 644 -6.01 -13.92 8.30
C ASP A 644 -7.31 -13.52 9.00
N GLY A 645 -7.28 -12.41 9.75
CA GLY A 645 -8.40 -11.90 10.56
C GLY A 645 -8.38 -12.37 12.02
N LEU A 646 -7.43 -13.23 12.39
CA LEU A 646 -7.26 -13.72 13.75
C LEU A 646 -6.18 -12.94 14.51
N VAL A 647 -6.26 -12.98 15.84
CA VAL A 647 -5.31 -12.36 16.76
C VAL A 647 -5.06 -13.28 17.96
N LYS A 648 -3.79 -13.38 18.39
CA LYS A 648 -3.43 -14.09 19.63
C LYS A 648 -3.34 -13.07 20.76
N ILE A 649 -4.17 -13.24 21.78
CA ILE A 649 -4.36 -12.25 22.83
C ILE A 649 -3.87 -12.82 24.14
N ARG A 650 -2.97 -12.10 24.81
CA ARG A 650 -2.47 -12.54 26.11
C ARG A 650 -3.62 -12.78 27.08
N TRP A 651 -3.54 -13.86 27.84
CA TRP A 651 -4.58 -14.30 28.78
C TRP A 651 -5.14 -13.17 29.66
N THR A 652 -4.26 -12.29 30.11
CA THR A 652 -4.50 -11.17 31.02
C THR A 652 -5.11 -9.93 30.34
N ALA A 653 -5.18 -9.90 29.01
CA ALA A 653 -5.69 -8.74 28.25
C ALA A 653 -7.21 -8.63 28.30
N ILE A 654 -7.90 -9.76 28.41
CA ILE A 654 -9.36 -9.80 28.50
C ILE A 654 -9.76 -9.32 29.90
N ARG A 655 -10.17 -8.05 30.01
CA ARG A 655 -10.68 -7.50 31.26
C ARG A 655 -12.20 -7.55 31.29
N LYS A 656 -12.71 -8.36 32.23
CA LYS A 656 -14.04 -8.34 32.88
C LYS A 656 -15.29 -8.53 32.02
N ILE A 657 -15.22 -8.48 30.69
CA ILE A 657 -16.42 -8.49 29.84
C ILE A 657 -16.32 -9.66 28.87
N VAL A 658 -16.85 -10.80 29.30
CA VAL A 658 -17.11 -11.93 28.42
C VAL A 658 -18.59 -12.22 28.46
N LEU A 659 -19.23 -12.13 27.30
CA LEU A 659 -20.66 -12.33 27.13
C LEU A 659 -20.93 -13.59 26.32
N ALA A 660 -21.96 -14.29 26.74
CA ALA A 660 -22.39 -15.54 26.18
C ALA A 660 -23.92 -15.62 26.21
N SER A 661 -24.47 -16.49 25.36
CA SER A 661 -25.89 -16.76 25.33
C SER A 661 -26.19 -18.20 24.97
N LEU A 662 -27.38 -18.67 25.33
CA LEU A 662 -27.88 -19.97 24.92
C LEU A 662 -29.04 -19.79 23.93
N PRO A 663 -29.07 -20.52 22.81
CA PRO A 663 -30.19 -20.45 21.88
C PRO A 663 -31.45 -21.14 22.41
N VAL A 664 -32.62 -20.65 22.00
CA VAL A 664 -33.88 -21.37 22.16
C VAL A 664 -33.92 -22.54 21.17
N LEU A 665 -34.16 -23.76 21.68
CA LEU A 665 -34.16 -25.01 20.92
C LEU A 665 -35.57 -25.54 20.58
N THR A 666 -36.62 -24.72 20.72
CA THR A 666 -38.00 -25.09 20.37
C THR A 666 -38.14 -25.27 18.87
#